data_AF-A0A937HI48-F1
#
_entry.id   AF-A0A937HI48-F1
#
_cell.length_a   1.000
_cell.length_b   1.000
_cell.length_c   1.000
_cell.angle_alpha   90.00
_cell.angle_beta   90.00
_cell.angle_gamma   90.00
#
_symmetry.space_group_name_H-M   'P 1'
#
loop_
_entity.id
_entity.type
_entity.pdbx_description
1 polymer ?
#
loop_
_entity_poly.entity_id
_entity_poly.type
_entity_poly.pdbx_seq_one_letter_code
_entity_poly.pdbx_strand_id
1 'polypeptide(L)'
;MALKPRLLSTTLIASLSLALPVSTALAFDIRDSGDTPQTTSVDTASSSADLNDDGAHELASTGSILIDGTPTNDSSAIIVNSPDGTVIIDGPIVIRSHKDDGTATDTALTAATGVKITGPDNGRTIRIKNDASIVIVEGISATDRRGPDYDANEDGFADNDSDEDGISEGSHALSGKNWRVGFWKVGAVSTDIIGEAGSSITIYGNGERDDPVSGNHRYASGVVISDSNLNGNLDLSTTIRMFGDETHAVDILSQITGYYRQRGDFSGQTAEVDVRGEGSVGLNIAAPIGGALLLESGINATGFSTYSGSGGPSHSRDESELTVDQIAANTAERRRGGAAVNIASDVNGGVIIGGTINRVESDAETTALSAISEARADDDDDANTGTDVTAQKTLPYHYDQNRNFVARLTSHGEADNMATLRINGEVGNDGAVETLLDTTNDDGLSGTDQYRDGLTQFFYSFGLMNRGTILADGLYNDFKADAVRIDTGATINGGIFNSGTIQARANNANARAIIINGGTLTEGLRTDSSVFLNEGTIQADVSAHTGADADATTTTYSATAISLAADSILTASATPVFVNRGAVAATSTFITAATADAAQTTEAGDNATAFDFSNYTGALNLTQEFLKADALLNPGSANSASNPYLGSGDTDIDVDADGVIDTDDYAQLPVIVGDVKFGNGNNAFTIKVGSVTGDISFGNGDDALLLSNEIAGDTENTTSFTGRLTKGTGGLDITVDERAQLHLIGQEGDADTETENLAVDELTVNGELRFSVDTEQLTDAVLDVTTLSLADTATITPRLTSLFAVGGSSTARLMDYTNITRNNDIQTYLADETPYIYDVTLNDENSAISASFSYKTAADLGLNASEAQSLAAMLTHFNDDGLREAALIAI
;
A
#
# COMPACT_ATOMS: atom_id res chain seq x y z
N MET A 1 -69.67 17.45 -45.31
CA MET A 1 -70.89 17.46 -44.46
C MET A 1 -70.47 18.03 -43.11
N ALA A 2 -70.36 19.36 -42.97
CA ALA A 2 -71.39 20.27 -42.44
C ALA A 2 -71.92 19.74 -41.08
N LEU A 3 -71.77 20.39 -39.91
CA LEU A 3 -71.74 21.80 -39.55
C LEU A 3 -71.10 22.02 -38.15
N LYS A 4 -70.48 23.19 -37.93
CA LYS A 4 -70.44 23.89 -36.62
C LYS A 4 -71.79 24.56 -36.34
N PRO A 5 -72.20 24.73 -35.06
CA PRO A 5 -72.23 26.09 -34.46
C PRO A 5 -71.80 26.07 -32.97
N ARG A 6 -71.02 27.01 -32.40
CA ARG A 6 -71.14 28.47 -32.18
C ARG A 6 -72.16 28.92 -31.10
N LEU A 7 -71.59 29.35 -29.96
CA LEU A 7 -71.78 30.57 -29.14
C LEU A 7 -73.12 30.92 -28.45
N LEU A 8 -73.03 31.26 -27.15
CA LEU A 8 -73.57 32.42 -26.40
C LEU A 8 -73.02 32.34 -24.94
N SER A 9 -72.11 33.19 -24.43
CA SER A 9 -72.25 34.53 -23.79
C SER A 9 -73.42 34.59 -22.77
N THR A 10 -73.33 35.06 -21.51
CA THR A 10 -72.52 36.11 -20.86
C THR A 10 -72.70 36.04 -19.31
N THR A 11 -71.65 36.39 -18.56
CA THR A 11 -71.48 36.88 -17.16
C THR A 11 -72.58 36.86 -16.07
N LEU A 12 -72.19 36.42 -14.86
CA LEU A 12 -72.40 37.16 -13.59
C LEU A 12 -71.29 36.82 -12.57
N ILE A 13 -70.71 37.85 -11.94
CA ILE A 13 -69.68 37.81 -10.89
C ILE A 13 -70.38 37.79 -9.52
N ALA A 14 -70.01 36.87 -8.64
CA ALA A 14 -69.93 37.09 -7.19
C ALA A 14 -69.11 35.98 -6.51
N SER A 15 -68.04 36.42 -5.85
CA SER A 15 -67.05 35.68 -5.06
C SER A 15 -67.60 35.21 -3.71
N LEU A 16 -67.37 33.95 -3.34
CA LEU A 16 -67.02 33.58 -1.97
C LEU A 16 -66.26 32.24 -1.94
N SER A 17 -65.08 32.33 -1.34
CA SER A 17 -64.11 31.30 -0.97
C SER A 17 -64.69 30.08 -0.26
N LEU A 18 -64.28 28.89 -0.70
CA LEU A 18 -63.88 27.79 0.18
C LEU A 18 -62.97 26.84 -0.58
N ALA A 19 -61.74 26.76 -0.09
CA ALA A 19 -60.66 25.94 -0.58
C ALA A 19 -60.95 24.45 -0.33
N LEU A 20 -60.70 23.65 -1.35
CA LEU A 20 -60.27 22.25 -1.23
C LEU A 20 -59.13 22.10 -2.24
N PRO A 21 -57.86 22.14 -1.81
CA PRO A 21 -56.77 21.75 -2.70
C PRO A 21 -56.89 20.25 -2.94
N VAL A 22 -57.11 19.88 -4.20
CA VAL A 22 -56.70 18.55 -4.67
C VAL A 22 -55.19 18.64 -4.75
N SER A 23 -54.49 17.94 -3.84
CA SER A 23 -53.06 17.71 -3.96
C SER A 23 -52.80 16.93 -5.25
N THR A 24 -51.99 17.50 -6.12
CA THR A 24 -51.24 16.73 -7.11
C THR A 24 -49.78 16.98 -6.79
N ALA A 25 -49.14 15.99 -6.16
CA ALA A 25 -47.70 15.91 -6.08
C ALA A 25 -47.16 15.86 -7.51
N LEU A 26 -46.21 16.74 -7.82
CA LEU A 26 -45.33 16.59 -8.97
C LEU A 26 -43.94 16.36 -8.40
N ALA A 27 -43.60 15.08 -8.27
CA ALA A 27 -42.23 14.65 -8.41
C ALA A 27 -41.71 15.11 -9.78
N PHE A 28 -40.41 15.28 -9.90
CA PHE A 28 -39.72 15.67 -11.12
C PHE A 28 -39.93 14.63 -12.25
N ASP A 29 -41.04 14.71 -12.99
CA ASP A 29 -41.37 13.78 -14.08
C ASP A 29 -40.88 14.36 -15.41
N ILE A 30 -39.60 14.13 -15.76
CA ILE A 30 -39.17 14.14 -17.16
C ILE A 30 -39.45 12.74 -17.70
N ARG A 31 -40.66 12.51 -18.20
CA ARG A 31 -40.95 11.44 -19.17
C ARG A 31 -41.06 12.09 -20.53
N ASP A 32 -40.17 11.73 -21.46
CA ASP A 32 -40.59 11.70 -22.85
C ASP A 32 -40.82 10.24 -23.28
N SER A 33 -41.96 10.05 -23.93
CA SER A 33 -42.46 8.76 -24.41
C SER A 33 -42.40 8.72 -25.93
N GLY A 34 -41.31 9.24 -26.50
CA GLY A 34 -41.02 9.27 -27.91
C GLY A 34 -39.64 9.87 -28.16
N ASP A 35 -39.02 9.48 -29.27
CA ASP A 35 -37.69 9.88 -29.80
C ASP A 35 -37.47 11.40 -30.00
N THR A 36 -38.02 12.28 -29.16
CA THR A 36 -37.76 13.73 -29.25
C THR A 36 -36.61 14.12 -28.30
N PRO A 37 -35.46 14.61 -28.84
CA PRO A 37 -34.31 14.98 -28.02
C PRO A 37 -34.67 16.13 -27.05
N GLN A 38 -34.36 15.93 -25.76
CA GLN A 38 -34.49 16.94 -24.71
C GLN A 38 -33.08 17.44 -24.35
N THR A 39 -32.82 18.74 -24.57
CA THR A 39 -31.53 19.38 -24.24
C THR A 39 -31.57 20.21 -22.94
N THR A 40 -32.72 20.24 -22.25
CA THR A 40 -32.98 21.21 -21.18
C THR A 40 -32.48 20.71 -19.82
N SER A 41 -31.63 21.51 -19.17
CA SER A 41 -31.13 21.35 -17.80
C SER A 41 -32.19 21.66 -16.72
N VAL A 42 -31.97 21.16 -15.51
CA VAL A 42 -32.80 21.40 -14.30
C VAL A 42 -32.11 22.40 -13.37
N ASP A 43 -32.83 23.43 -12.90
CA ASP A 43 -32.33 24.44 -11.95
C ASP A 43 -33.26 24.53 -10.73
N THR A 44 -32.72 24.25 -9.54
CA THR A 44 -33.47 24.25 -8.28
C THR A 44 -33.96 25.65 -7.86
N ALA A 45 -33.33 26.73 -8.31
CA ALA A 45 -33.69 28.11 -7.94
C ALA A 45 -34.85 28.69 -8.77
N SER A 46 -35.02 28.22 -10.00
CA SER A 46 -36.06 28.72 -10.93
C SER A 46 -37.40 27.97 -10.80
N SER A 47 -37.39 26.79 -10.17
CA SER A 47 -38.58 26.03 -9.82
C SER A 47 -39.07 26.45 -8.44
N SER A 48 -40.28 26.99 -8.35
CA SER A 48 -40.99 27.20 -7.08
C SER A 48 -41.47 25.87 -6.47
N ALA A 49 -40.58 24.87 -6.38
CA ALA A 49 -40.91 23.57 -5.83
C ALA A 49 -41.05 23.70 -4.31
N ASP A 50 -42.24 23.38 -3.78
CA ASP A 50 -42.46 23.28 -2.34
C ASP A 50 -41.53 22.20 -1.78
N LEU A 51 -40.95 22.45 -0.60
CA LEU A 51 -40.21 21.44 0.15
C LEU A 51 -41.12 20.21 0.40
N ASN A 52 -40.56 19.00 0.44
CA ASN A 52 -41.34 17.83 0.89
C ASN A 52 -41.75 17.99 2.38
N ASP A 53 -42.56 17.06 2.90
CA ASP A 53 -43.05 17.13 4.30
C ASP A 53 -41.91 17.18 5.35
N ASP A 54 -40.70 16.77 4.95
CA ASP A 54 -39.47 16.78 5.76
C ASP A 54 -38.59 18.04 5.53
N GLY A 55 -39.05 18.98 4.69
CA GLY A 55 -38.32 20.21 4.40
C GLY A 55 -37.15 20.02 3.42
N ALA A 56 -37.11 18.96 2.62
CA ALA A 56 -36.05 18.68 1.64
C ALA A 56 -36.49 19.01 0.21
N HIS A 57 -35.51 19.31 -0.64
CA HIS A 57 -35.67 19.26 -2.10
C HIS A 57 -35.25 17.85 -2.57
N GLU A 58 -36.23 17.05 -2.95
CA GLU A 58 -36.05 15.65 -3.34
C GLU A 58 -36.28 15.46 -4.84
N LEU A 59 -35.29 14.89 -5.52
CA LEU A 59 -35.41 14.38 -6.89
C LEU A 59 -35.72 12.89 -6.78
N ALA A 60 -37.00 12.50 -6.71
CA ALA A 60 -37.43 11.15 -6.33
C ALA A 60 -37.20 10.05 -7.39
N SER A 61 -36.91 8.84 -6.89
CA SER A 61 -36.68 7.51 -7.53
C SER A 61 -37.56 7.04 -8.70
N THR A 62 -38.54 7.79 -9.18
CA THR A 62 -39.45 7.35 -10.27
C THR A 62 -39.20 8.00 -11.63
N GLY A 63 -38.22 8.92 -11.73
CA GLY A 63 -37.83 9.59 -12.97
C GLY A 63 -36.34 9.45 -13.28
N SER A 64 -36.00 9.19 -14.54
CA SER A 64 -34.61 9.23 -15.04
C SER A 64 -34.36 10.54 -15.79
N ILE A 65 -33.23 11.20 -15.56
CA ILE A 65 -32.81 12.34 -16.39
C ILE A 65 -31.97 11.79 -17.54
N LEU A 66 -32.41 12.04 -18.77
CA LEU A 66 -31.65 11.73 -19.99
C LEU A 66 -31.46 13.01 -20.80
N ILE A 67 -30.21 13.35 -21.10
CA ILE A 67 -29.84 14.48 -21.96
C ILE A 67 -29.10 13.96 -23.18
N ASP A 68 -29.67 14.20 -24.36
CA ASP A 68 -29.07 13.90 -25.66
C ASP A 68 -28.35 15.14 -26.19
N GLY A 69 -27.03 15.17 -26.04
CA GLY A 69 -26.16 16.28 -26.42
C GLY A 69 -25.63 17.09 -25.23
N THR A 70 -24.94 18.18 -25.54
CA THR A 70 -24.35 19.09 -24.53
C THR A 70 -25.49 19.84 -23.79
N PRO A 71 -25.57 19.79 -22.44
CA PRO A 71 -26.64 20.48 -21.71
C PRO A 71 -26.63 21.99 -21.95
N THR A 72 -27.80 22.63 -22.02
CA THR A 72 -27.91 24.03 -22.47
C THR A 72 -27.51 25.09 -21.44
N ASN A 73 -27.63 24.82 -20.14
CA ASN A 73 -27.30 25.80 -19.09
C ASN A 73 -26.02 25.37 -18.37
N ASP A 74 -24.96 26.16 -18.54
CA ASP A 74 -23.65 25.94 -17.90
C ASP A 74 -23.13 24.50 -18.07
N SER A 75 -23.53 23.86 -19.17
CA SER A 75 -23.25 22.45 -19.49
C SER A 75 -23.64 21.46 -18.41
N SER A 76 -24.57 21.78 -17.50
CA SER A 76 -24.96 20.94 -16.37
C SER A 76 -26.36 20.31 -16.54
N ALA A 77 -26.54 19.05 -16.14
CA ALA A 77 -27.86 18.42 -16.10
C ALA A 77 -28.68 18.94 -14.92
N ILE A 78 -28.07 19.05 -13.74
CA ILE A 78 -28.67 19.64 -12.54
C ILE A 78 -27.79 20.77 -12.02
N ILE A 79 -28.40 21.93 -11.75
CA ILE A 79 -27.79 23.03 -11.02
C ILE A 79 -28.47 23.16 -9.65
N VAL A 80 -27.68 22.98 -8.61
CA VAL A 80 -28.07 23.15 -7.21
C VAL A 80 -27.70 24.55 -6.75
N ASN A 81 -28.72 25.36 -6.53
CA ASN A 81 -28.62 26.74 -6.07
C ASN A 81 -29.73 27.03 -5.05
N SER A 82 -29.83 26.20 -4.02
CA SER A 82 -30.82 26.38 -2.94
C SER A 82 -30.17 27.01 -1.71
N PRO A 83 -30.68 28.14 -1.20
CA PRO A 83 -30.24 28.71 0.07
C PRO A 83 -30.85 28.01 1.30
N ASP A 84 -31.89 27.19 1.13
CA ASP A 84 -32.70 26.62 2.21
C ASP A 84 -33.16 25.17 1.85
N GLY A 85 -32.52 24.11 2.36
CA GLY A 85 -33.04 22.72 2.26
C GLY A 85 -31.98 21.64 2.05
N THR A 86 -32.21 20.42 2.58
CA THR A 86 -31.39 19.24 2.24
C THR A 86 -31.60 18.95 0.77
N VAL A 87 -30.51 18.71 0.04
CA VAL A 87 -30.59 18.34 -1.38
C VAL A 87 -30.36 16.84 -1.51
N ILE A 88 -31.36 16.14 -2.04
CA ILE A 88 -31.34 14.69 -2.22
C ILE A 88 -31.38 14.38 -3.71
N ILE A 89 -30.34 13.69 -4.19
CA ILE A 89 -30.23 13.16 -5.55
C ILE A 89 -30.55 11.66 -5.47
N ASP A 90 -31.71 11.27 -5.97
CA ASP A 90 -32.25 9.91 -5.87
C ASP A 90 -32.77 9.43 -7.25
N GLY A 91 -31.84 9.02 -8.12
CA GLY A 91 -32.18 8.47 -9.43
C GLY A 91 -31.06 8.56 -10.47
N PRO A 92 -31.26 7.96 -11.65
CA PRO A 92 -30.26 7.95 -12.73
C PRO A 92 -30.25 9.27 -13.53
N ILE A 93 -29.05 9.77 -13.81
CA ILE A 93 -28.74 10.92 -14.67
C ILE A 93 -27.80 10.43 -15.78
N VAL A 94 -28.24 10.52 -17.03
CA VAL A 94 -27.46 10.09 -18.19
C VAL A 94 -27.29 11.26 -19.16
N ILE A 95 -26.04 11.60 -19.49
CA ILE A 95 -25.69 12.56 -20.55
C ILE A 95 -24.92 11.82 -21.64
N ARG A 96 -25.40 11.89 -22.88
CA ARG A 96 -24.81 11.14 -24.00
C ARG A 96 -24.75 11.95 -25.29
N SER A 97 -23.99 11.48 -26.27
CA SER A 97 -23.91 12.13 -27.59
C SER A 97 -25.24 12.01 -28.35
N HIS A 98 -25.53 12.95 -29.25
CA HIS A 98 -26.80 12.98 -30.01
C HIS A 98 -26.59 12.63 -31.48
N LYS A 99 -27.59 12.00 -32.10
CA LYS A 99 -27.66 11.77 -33.55
C LYS A 99 -28.90 12.45 -34.12
N ASP A 100 -28.68 13.42 -35.01
CA ASP A 100 -29.76 14.05 -35.77
C ASP A 100 -30.39 13.01 -36.71
N ASP A 101 -31.72 12.90 -36.70
CA ASP A 101 -32.53 11.99 -37.51
C ASP A 101 -32.56 12.40 -39.01
N GLY A 102 -31.40 12.43 -39.65
CA GLY A 102 -31.32 12.75 -41.08
C GLY A 102 -29.95 13.14 -41.61
N THR A 103 -28.91 13.23 -40.77
CA THR A 103 -27.53 13.44 -41.20
C THR A 103 -26.61 12.40 -40.57
N ALA A 104 -25.61 11.94 -41.34
CA ALA A 104 -24.73 10.83 -40.94
C ALA A 104 -23.62 11.25 -39.95
N THR A 105 -23.80 12.32 -39.18
CA THR A 105 -22.78 12.87 -38.30
C THR A 105 -23.32 13.04 -36.89
N ASP A 106 -22.71 12.34 -35.94
CA ASP A 106 -23.02 12.45 -34.52
C ASP A 106 -22.61 13.84 -34.00
N THR A 107 -23.44 14.46 -33.17
CA THR A 107 -23.08 15.69 -32.45
C THR A 107 -22.37 15.30 -31.17
N ALA A 108 -21.04 15.45 -31.18
CA ALA A 108 -20.18 15.16 -30.03
C ALA A 108 -20.54 16.04 -28.82
N LEU A 109 -20.40 15.48 -27.63
CA LEU A 109 -20.47 16.25 -26.38
C LEU A 109 -19.28 17.22 -26.31
N THR A 110 -19.50 18.53 -26.22
CA THR A 110 -18.39 19.50 -26.06
C THR A 110 -18.10 19.82 -24.60
N ALA A 111 -19.12 19.74 -23.75
CA ALA A 111 -19.02 19.87 -22.29
C ALA A 111 -20.19 19.14 -21.62
N ALA A 112 -19.97 18.54 -20.45
CA ALA A 112 -21.04 17.90 -19.68
C ALA A 112 -20.69 17.91 -18.19
N THR A 113 -21.66 18.29 -17.37
CA THR A 113 -21.63 18.19 -15.92
C THR A 113 -22.90 17.49 -15.46
N GLY A 114 -22.83 16.45 -14.65
CA GLY A 114 -24.02 15.79 -14.09
C GLY A 114 -24.74 16.71 -13.11
N VAL A 115 -24.09 16.95 -11.98
CA VAL A 115 -24.60 17.82 -10.92
C VAL A 115 -23.61 18.94 -10.63
N LYS A 116 -24.06 20.18 -10.60
CA LYS A 116 -23.25 21.36 -10.26
C LYS A 116 -23.85 22.13 -9.09
N ILE A 117 -23.08 22.38 -8.04
CA ILE A 117 -23.50 23.20 -6.89
C ILE A 117 -22.90 24.60 -7.02
N THR A 118 -23.75 25.61 -7.16
CA THR A 118 -23.33 27.01 -7.40
C THR A 118 -23.79 27.99 -6.32
N GLY A 119 -24.85 27.65 -5.56
CA GLY A 119 -25.40 28.50 -4.51
C GLY A 119 -24.76 28.30 -3.14
N PRO A 120 -24.90 29.26 -2.20
CA PRO A 120 -24.61 29.02 -0.79
C PRO A 120 -25.66 28.08 -0.19
N ASP A 121 -25.25 26.93 0.33
CA ASP A 121 -26.12 26.07 1.15
C ASP A 121 -26.01 26.50 2.62
N ASN A 122 -27.08 27.06 3.21
CA ASN A 122 -27.06 27.64 4.55
C ASN A 122 -27.51 26.69 5.67
N GLY A 123 -27.37 25.36 5.51
CA GLY A 123 -27.35 24.50 6.69
C GLY A 123 -28.03 23.15 6.57
N ARG A 124 -28.08 22.53 5.38
CA ARG A 124 -28.47 21.11 5.28
C ARG A 124 -27.55 20.33 4.35
N THR A 125 -27.53 19.01 4.55
CA THR A 125 -26.59 18.09 3.91
C THR A 125 -26.94 17.86 2.44
N ILE A 126 -25.94 17.64 1.58
CA ILE A 126 -26.16 17.21 0.20
C ILE A 126 -25.93 15.70 0.13
N ARG A 127 -26.90 14.95 -0.39
CA ARG A 127 -26.89 13.48 -0.40
C ARG A 127 -27.13 12.93 -1.80
N ILE A 128 -26.27 12.00 -2.20
CA ILE A 128 -26.46 11.11 -3.35
C ILE A 128 -26.95 9.78 -2.78
N LYS A 129 -28.22 9.43 -3.01
CA LYS A 129 -28.85 8.25 -2.43
C LYS A 129 -28.32 6.94 -3.00
N ASN A 130 -28.55 5.86 -2.25
CA ASN A 130 -28.39 4.51 -2.78
C ASN A 130 -29.18 4.37 -4.10
N ASP A 131 -28.60 3.72 -5.11
CA ASP A 131 -29.14 3.58 -6.48
C ASP A 131 -29.11 4.84 -7.38
N ALA A 132 -28.73 6.02 -6.85
CA ALA A 132 -28.48 7.17 -7.70
C ALA A 132 -27.24 6.93 -8.58
N SER A 133 -27.35 7.24 -9.87
CA SER A 133 -26.27 7.04 -10.84
C SER A 133 -26.07 8.25 -11.72
N ILE A 134 -24.83 8.64 -11.97
CA ILE A 134 -24.47 9.72 -12.90
C ILE A 134 -23.58 9.13 -13.98
N VAL A 135 -24.05 9.13 -15.22
CA VAL A 135 -23.36 8.53 -16.37
C VAL A 135 -23.15 9.58 -17.45
N ILE A 136 -21.90 9.81 -17.83
CA ILE A 136 -21.54 10.68 -18.95
C ILE A 136 -20.77 9.85 -19.97
N VAL A 137 -21.34 9.67 -21.16
CA VAL A 137 -20.82 8.74 -22.19
C VAL A 137 -20.68 9.42 -23.54
N GLU A 138 -19.66 9.02 -24.29
CA GLU A 138 -19.54 9.32 -25.71
C GLU A 138 -20.15 8.15 -26.50
N GLY A 139 -21.20 8.43 -27.29
CA GLY A 139 -22.07 7.39 -27.83
C GLY A 139 -23.56 7.75 -27.76
N ILE A 140 -24.40 7.11 -28.57
CA ILE A 140 -25.83 7.44 -28.73
C ILE A 140 -26.77 6.46 -28.01
N SER A 141 -26.26 5.33 -27.51
CA SER A 141 -27.04 4.35 -26.74
C SER A 141 -26.13 3.54 -25.81
N ALA A 142 -26.74 2.72 -24.94
CA ALA A 142 -25.99 1.77 -24.10
C ALA A 142 -25.25 0.68 -24.92
N THR A 143 -25.70 0.43 -26.16
CA THR A 143 -25.07 -0.53 -27.10
C THR A 143 -24.13 0.15 -28.09
N ASP A 144 -24.11 1.49 -28.15
CA ASP A 144 -23.21 2.31 -28.96
C ASP A 144 -22.42 3.26 -28.05
N ARG A 145 -22.01 2.76 -26.86
CA ARG A 145 -21.20 3.48 -25.87
C ARG A 145 -19.74 3.22 -26.18
N ARG A 146 -19.00 4.25 -26.59
CA ARG A 146 -17.53 4.18 -26.71
C ARG A 146 -16.94 3.93 -25.32
N GLY A 147 -16.11 2.90 -25.20
CA GLY A 147 -15.52 2.43 -23.94
C GLY A 147 -14.75 1.11 -24.15
N PRO A 148 -14.27 0.46 -23.07
CA PRO A 148 -13.40 -0.72 -23.14
C PRO A 148 -14.01 -1.94 -23.84
N ASP A 149 -15.33 -1.98 -23.94
CA ASP A 149 -16.15 -3.05 -24.49
C ASP A 149 -16.86 -2.65 -25.78
N TYR A 150 -16.46 -1.53 -26.39
CA TYR A 150 -17.11 -1.03 -27.59
C TYR A 150 -16.72 -1.86 -28.81
N ASP A 151 -17.67 -2.57 -29.39
CA ASP A 151 -17.53 -3.40 -30.59
C ASP A 151 -18.58 -2.97 -31.62
N ALA A 152 -18.21 -2.14 -32.60
CA ALA A 152 -19.15 -1.64 -33.60
C ALA A 152 -19.39 -2.64 -34.74
N ASN A 153 -18.47 -3.57 -34.94
CA ASN A 153 -18.49 -4.51 -36.05
C ASN A 153 -19.10 -5.88 -35.66
N GLU A 154 -19.35 -6.09 -34.37
CA GLU A 154 -19.89 -7.28 -33.72
C GLU A 154 -19.05 -8.55 -33.96
N ASP A 155 -17.72 -8.40 -34.08
CA ASP A 155 -16.78 -9.53 -34.23
C ASP A 155 -16.45 -10.24 -32.92
N GLY A 156 -16.83 -9.65 -31.78
CA GLY A 156 -16.60 -10.18 -30.44
C GLY A 156 -15.37 -9.61 -29.73
N PHE A 157 -14.65 -8.68 -30.36
CA PHE A 157 -13.53 -7.93 -29.79
C PHE A 157 -13.86 -6.44 -29.74
N ALA A 158 -13.19 -5.70 -28.86
CA ALA A 158 -13.38 -4.25 -28.85
C ALA A 158 -12.81 -3.64 -30.14
N ASP A 159 -13.44 -2.61 -30.70
CA ASP A 159 -12.96 -1.89 -31.88
C ASP A 159 -11.56 -1.29 -31.69
N ASN A 160 -11.15 -1.08 -30.43
CA ASN A 160 -9.81 -0.62 -30.09
C ASN A 160 -8.86 -1.76 -29.72
N ASP A 161 -9.26 -3.01 -29.90
CA ASP A 161 -8.42 -4.21 -29.88
C ASP A 161 -8.10 -4.57 -31.34
N SER A 162 -7.09 -3.90 -31.91
CA SER A 162 -6.86 -3.92 -33.36
C SER A 162 -6.39 -5.29 -33.89
N ASP A 163 -5.84 -6.13 -33.02
CA ASP A 163 -5.29 -7.44 -33.37
C ASP A 163 -6.14 -8.62 -32.86
N GLU A 164 -7.28 -8.32 -32.23
CA GLU A 164 -8.29 -9.30 -31.77
C GLU A 164 -7.70 -10.31 -30.76
N ASP A 165 -6.79 -9.86 -29.88
CA ASP A 165 -6.18 -10.71 -28.85
C ASP A 165 -6.91 -10.67 -27.50
N GLY A 166 -7.97 -9.85 -27.41
CA GLY A 166 -8.79 -9.64 -26.22
C GLY A 166 -8.29 -8.50 -25.32
N ILE A 167 -7.25 -7.77 -25.73
CA ILE A 167 -6.68 -6.63 -25.01
C ILE A 167 -7.06 -5.35 -25.76
N SER A 168 -7.75 -4.47 -25.06
CA SER A 168 -8.11 -3.15 -25.57
C SER A 168 -6.85 -2.28 -25.66
N GLU A 169 -6.65 -1.56 -26.77
CA GLU A 169 -5.49 -0.70 -27.02
C GLU A 169 -5.87 0.79 -26.98
N GLY A 170 -4.94 1.63 -26.50
CA GLY A 170 -5.07 3.08 -26.60
C GLY A 170 -6.05 3.70 -25.59
N SER A 171 -6.80 4.72 -26.01
CA SER A 171 -7.70 5.47 -25.12
C SER A 171 -9.13 4.96 -25.25
N HIS A 172 -9.79 4.72 -24.11
CA HIS A 172 -11.20 4.31 -24.05
C HIS A 172 -12.19 5.40 -24.46
N ALA A 173 -11.73 6.66 -24.54
CA ALA A 173 -12.54 7.81 -24.91
C ALA A 173 -12.16 8.33 -26.30
N LEU A 174 -13.10 9.02 -26.98
CA LEU A 174 -12.84 9.53 -28.32
C LEU A 174 -11.76 10.61 -28.31
N SER A 175 -11.11 10.79 -29.46
CA SER A 175 -10.10 11.83 -29.64
C SER A 175 -10.67 13.22 -29.35
N GLY A 176 -10.03 13.95 -28.43
CA GLY A 176 -10.41 15.32 -28.08
C GLY A 176 -10.52 15.52 -26.58
N LYS A 177 -9.98 16.63 -26.08
CA LYS A 177 -10.02 16.98 -24.67
C LYS A 177 -11.26 17.82 -24.41
N ASN A 178 -12.16 17.37 -23.52
CA ASN A 178 -13.48 17.97 -23.28
C ASN A 178 -13.79 18.10 -21.78
N TRP A 179 -14.68 19.02 -21.42
CA TRP A 179 -15.14 19.15 -20.03
C TRP A 179 -16.16 18.05 -19.69
N ARG A 180 -15.87 17.24 -18.68
CA ARG A 180 -16.68 16.09 -18.23
C ARG A 180 -16.62 15.97 -16.72
N VAL A 181 -17.67 16.37 -16.01
CA VAL A 181 -17.68 16.28 -14.55
C VAL A 181 -18.94 15.59 -14.04
N GLY A 182 -18.81 14.56 -13.21
CA GLY A 182 -19.97 13.87 -12.64
C GLY A 182 -20.68 14.76 -11.63
N PHE A 183 -19.94 15.17 -10.60
CA PHE A 183 -20.39 16.03 -9.52
C PHE A 183 -19.39 17.17 -9.29
N TRP A 184 -19.86 18.41 -9.32
CA TRP A 184 -19.02 19.59 -9.20
C TRP A 184 -19.53 20.57 -8.15
N LYS A 185 -18.71 20.80 -7.12
CA LYS A 185 -18.95 21.81 -6.09
C LYS A 185 -18.13 23.06 -6.39
N VAL A 186 -18.80 24.18 -6.62
CA VAL A 186 -18.21 25.53 -6.85
C VAL A 186 -18.68 26.53 -5.79
N GLY A 187 -19.97 26.50 -5.45
CA GLY A 187 -20.60 27.37 -4.46
C GLY A 187 -20.19 27.04 -3.03
N ALA A 188 -20.35 28.00 -2.11
CA ALA A 188 -20.03 27.80 -0.70
C ALA A 188 -20.99 26.76 -0.09
N VAL A 189 -20.44 25.74 0.57
CA VAL A 189 -21.23 24.71 1.27
C VAL A 189 -20.75 24.69 2.72
N SER A 190 -21.66 24.80 3.67
CA SER A 190 -21.33 24.80 5.11
C SER A 190 -21.77 23.55 5.86
N THR A 191 -21.96 22.46 5.12
CA THR A 191 -22.47 21.17 5.57
C THR A 191 -21.74 20.04 4.87
N ASP A 192 -22.10 18.81 5.22
CA ASP A 192 -21.49 17.62 4.65
C ASP A 192 -22.02 17.31 3.24
N ILE A 193 -21.16 16.74 2.41
CA ILE A 193 -21.52 16.13 1.13
C ILE A 193 -21.35 14.62 1.29
N ILE A 194 -22.42 13.88 1.05
CA ILE A 194 -22.50 12.44 1.28
C ILE A 194 -22.87 11.71 0.01
N GLY A 195 -22.07 10.72 -0.35
CA GLY A 195 -22.43 9.65 -1.27
C GLY A 195 -22.78 8.39 -0.50
N GLU A 196 -24.02 7.92 -0.59
CA GLU A 196 -24.46 6.70 0.09
C GLU A 196 -23.99 5.44 -0.65
N ALA A 197 -23.85 4.33 0.08
CA ALA A 197 -23.49 3.04 -0.49
C ALA A 197 -24.51 2.64 -1.57
N GLY A 198 -24.04 2.11 -2.70
CA GLY A 198 -24.85 1.81 -3.88
C GLY A 198 -25.02 2.97 -4.86
N SER A 199 -24.58 4.19 -4.54
CA SER A 199 -24.49 5.28 -5.52
C SER A 199 -23.31 5.11 -6.49
N SER A 200 -23.42 5.63 -7.71
CA SER A 200 -22.36 5.52 -8.72
C SER A 200 -22.17 6.74 -9.63
N ILE A 201 -20.93 6.96 -10.07
CA ILE A 201 -20.55 7.93 -11.09
C ILE A 201 -19.70 7.20 -12.14
N THR A 202 -20.01 7.34 -13.42
CA THR A 202 -19.23 6.75 -14.52
C THR A 202 -19.07 7.75 -15.66
N ILE A 203 -17.82 7.98 -16.06
CA ILE A 203 -17.49 9.01 -17.06
C ILE A 203 -16.53 8.44 -18.10
N TYR A 204 -16.86 8.68 -19.36
CA TYR A 204 -16.00 8.45 -20.51
C TYR A 204 -15.57 9.81 -21.07
N GLY A 205 -14.27 10.07 -21.09
CA GLY A 205 -13.74 11.32 -21.64
C GLY A 205 -12.26 11.54 -21.36
N ASN A 206 -11.60 12.26 -22.26
CA ASN A 206 -10.21 12.67 -22.12
C ASN A 206 -10.11 14.09 -21.52
N GLY A 207 -9.21 14.27 -20.55
CA GLY A 207 -8.87 15.55 -19.93
C GLY A 207 -7.73 16.32 -20.64
N GLU A 208 -7.48 17.55 -20.20
CA GLU A 208 -6.30 18.37 -20.50
C GLU A 208 -5.67 18.91 -19.23
N ARG A 209 -4.47 18.43 -18.89
CA ARG A 209 -3.63 19.03 -17.87
C ARG A 209 -2.66 20.01 -18.53
N ASP A 210 -2.74 21.28 -18.09
CA ASP A 210 -1.85 22.40 -18.44
C ASP A 210 -2.02 23.10 -19.82
N ASP A 211 -2.95 24.06 -19.87
CA ASP A 211 -2.65 25.35 -20.53
C ASP A 211 -2.84 26.51 -19.53
N PRO A 212 -1.81 26.84 -18.72
CA PRO A 212 -1.85 27.99 -17.82
C PRO A 212 -1.96 29.34 -18.55
N VAL A 213 -1.91 29.37 -19.89
CA VAL A 213 -1.98 30.59 -20.71
C VAL A 213 -3.41 30.89 -21.18
N SER A 214 -4.27 29.89 -21.38
CA SER A 214 -5.65 30.11 -21.87
C SER A 214 -6.72 30.25 -20.79
N GLY A 215 -6.46 29.80 -19.55
CA GLY A 215 -7.45 29.84 -18.47
C GLY A 215 -8.72 29.01 -18.76
N ASN A 216 -8.65 28.11 -19.74
CA ASN A 216 -9.76 27.34 -20.27
C ASN A 216 -9.50 25.85 -20.04
N HIS A 217 -9.52 25.44 -18.76
CA HIS A 217 -9.22 24.07 -18.35
C HIS A 217 -10.26 23.11 -18.97
N ARG A 218 -9.80 22.10 -19.70
CA ARG A 218 -10.66 21.02 -20.20
C ARG A 218 -10.44 19.83 -19.29
N TYR A 219 -11.47 19.46 -18.54
CA TYR A 219 -11.27 18.76 -17.29
C TYR A 219 -12.21 17.56 -17.22
N ALA A 220 -11.69 16.37 -16.94
CA ALA A 220 -12.45 15.13 -16.87
C ALA A 220 -12.35 14.52 -15.47
N SER A 221 -13.42 14.60 -14.66
CA SER A 221 -13.41 14.04 -13.31
C SER A 221 -14.74 13.56 -12.76
N GLY A 222 -14.71 12.55 -11.89
CA GLY A 222 -15.89 12.04 -11.20
C GLY A 222 -16.50 13.10 -10.26
N VAL A 223 -15.72 13.51 -9.26
CA VAL A 223 -16.10 14.49 -8.22
C VAL A 223 -15.06 15.61 -8.15
N VAL A 224 -15.52 16.85 -8.07
CA VAL A 224 -14.66 18.04 -8.04
C VAL A 224 -15.10 19.00 -6.94
N ILE A 225 -14.18 19.40 -6.07
CA ILE A 225 -14.39 20.42 -5.03
C ILE A 225 -13.51 21.63 -5.34
N SER A 226 -14.07 22.70 -5.92
CA SER A 226 -13.30 23.88 -6.37
C SER A 226 -13.88 25.23 -5.88
N ASP A 227 -13.08 26.28 -6.10
CA ASP A 227 -13.38 27.71 -5.95
C ASP A 227 -13.64 28.21 -4.52
N SER A 228 -14.59 27.60 -3.80
CA SER A 228 -14.93 27.95 -2.42
C SER A 228 -14.74 26.76 -1.48
N ASN A 229 -14.54 27.02 -0.19
CA ASN A 229 -14.34 25.95 0.78
C ASN A 229 -15.59 25.09 0.98
N LEU A 230 -15.39 23.80 1.23
CA LEU A 230 -16.39 22.92 1.84
C LEU A 230 -16.21 23.01 3.37
N ASN A 231 -17.08 23.77 4.05
CA ASN A 231 -17.04 23.88 5.51
C ASN A 231 -17.82 22.73 6.17
N GLY A 232 -17.37 21.50 5.94
CA GLY A 232 -18.00 20.26 6.37
C GLY A 232 -17.13 19.07 5.99
N ASN A 233 -17.72 17.87 5.98
CA ASN A 233 -17.08 16.63 5.57
C ASN A 233 -17.43 16.27 4.13
N LEU A 234 -16.51 15.60 3.45
CA LEU A 234 -16.79 14.84 2.23
C LEU A 234 -16.77 13.36 2.60
N ASP A 235 -17.88 12.64 2.45
CA ASP A 235 -17.96 11.22 2.76
C ASP A 235 -18.60 10.48 1.59
N LEU A 236 -17.79 9.73 0.86
CA LEU A 236 -18.20 9.07 -0.37
C LEU A 236 -18.12 7.56 -0.19
N SER A 237 -19.27 6.92 -0.10
CA SER A 237 -19.45 5.48 -0.37
C SER A 237 -19.88 5.23 -1.83
N THR A 238 -19.62 6.21 -2.70
CA THR A 238 -19.97 6.21 -4.13
C THR A 238 -18.92 5.46 -4.93
N THR A 239 -19.36 4.59 -5.84
CA THR A 239 -18.49 3.95 -6.84
C THR A 239 -18.16 4.97 -7.94
N ILE A 240 -16.89 5.17 -8.27
CA ILE A 240 -16.48 6.15 -9.28
C ILE A 240 -15.63 5.47 -10.33
N ARG A 241 -16.07 5.50 -11.59
CA ARG A 241 -15.35 4.90 -12.73
C ARG A 241 -15.03 5.97 -13.77
N MET A 242 -13.75 6.04 -14.14
CA MET A 242 -13.26 6.95 -15.17
C MET A 242 -12.57 6.15 -16.28
N PHE A 243 -12.96 6.41 -17.52
CA PHE A 243 -12.36 5.80 -18.71
C PHE A 243 -11.92 6.90 -19.67
N GLY A 244 -10.61 7.03 -19.84
CA GLY A 244 -9.98 8.06 -20.66
C GLY A 244 -8.69 8.58 -20.04
N ASP A 245 -7.95 9.35 -20.81
CA ASP A 245 -6.65 9.88 -20.44
C ASP A 245 -6.76 11.18 -19.65
N GLU A 246 -5.78 11.44 -18.80
CA GLU A 246 -5.69 12.63 -17.94
C GLU A 246 -6.97 12.83 -17.10
N THR A 247 -7.55 11.74 -16.58
CA THR A 247 -8.78 11.76 -15.79
C THR A 247 -8.52 11.63 -14.29
N HIS A 248 -9.34 12.28 -13.46
CA HIS A 248 -9.31 12.11 -12.00
C HIS A 248 -10.64 11.56 -11.48
N ALA A 249 -10.67 10.57 -10.59
CA ALA A 249 -11.95 10.17 -9.99
C ALA A 249 -12.45 11.20 -8.99
N VAL A 250 -11.59 11.66 -8.08
CA VAL A 250 -11.91 12.76 -7.16
C VAL A 250 -10.77 13.77 -7.18
N ASP A 251 -11.12 15.05 -7.28
CA ASP A 251 -10.15 16.13 -7.27
C ASP A 251 -10.56 17.26 -6.32
N ILE A 252 -9.70 17.51 -5.34
CA ILE A 252 -9.91 18.49 -4.29
C ILE A 252 -9.03 19.70 -4.58
N LEU A 253 -9.63 20.73 -5.17
CA LEU A 253 -8.98 21.97 -5.61
C LEU A 253 -9.25 23.15 -4.65
N SER A 254 -10.06 22.93 -3.62
CA SER A 254 -10.37 23.91 -2.57
C SER A 254 -10.50 23.22 -1.22
N GLN A 255 -10.32 23.98 -0.14
CA GLN A 255 -10.19 23.42 1.20
C GLN A 255 -11.47 22.71 1.66
N ILE A 256 -11.29 21.54 2.28
CA ILE A 256 -12.30 20.86 3.10
C ILE A 256 -11.95 21.15 4.57
N THR A 257 -12.86 21.70 5.37
CA THR A 257 -12.55 22.00 6.78
C THR A 257 -12.66 20.77 7.69
N GLY A 258 -13.54 19.82 7.35
CA GLY A 258 -13.71 18.54 8.03
C GLY A 258 -12.81 17.46 7.46
N TYR A 259 -13.24 16.20 7.55
CA TYR A 259 -12.54 15.05 6.96
C TYR A 259 -12.98 14.76 5.52
N TYR A 260 -12.13 14.04 4.80
CA TYR A 260 -12.54 13.32 3.59
C TYR A 260 -12.49 11.81 3.85
N ARG A 261 -13.58 11.10 3.57
CA ARG A 261 -13.66 9.64 3.62
C ARG A 261 -14.08 9.08 2.28
N GLN A 262 -13.32 8.09 1.80
CA GLN A 262 -13.69 7.27 0.65
C GLN A 262 -13.90 5.83 1.11
N ARG A 263 -15.09 5.26 0.87
CA ARG A 263 -15.52 3.98 1.46
C ARG A 263 -16.06 3.00 0.43
N GLY A 264 -15.84 1.70 0.70
CA GLY A 264 -16.48 0.58 0.02
C GLY A 264 -17.99 0.45 0.27
N ASP A 265 -18.67 -0.40 -0.49
CA ASP A 265 -20.10 -0.69 -0.34
C ASP A 265 -20.32 -2.02 0.39
N PHE A 266 -21.04 -1.95 1.53
CA PHE A 266 -21.44 -3.06 2.40
C PHE A 266 -22.27 -4.16 1.70
N SER A 267 -22.76 -3.93 0.47
CA SER A 267 -23.57 -4.88 -0.29
C SER A 267 -22.79 -6.00 -0.98
N GLY A 268 -21.44 -6.03 -0.86
CA GLY A 268 -20.58 -7.01 -1.53
C GLY A 268 -20.27 -6.67 -2.99
N GLN A 269 -20.77 -5.53 -3.48
CA GLN A 269 -20.25 -4.87 -4.68
C GLN A 269 -19.13 -3.94 -4.25
N THR A 270 -17.96 -4.02 -4.90
CA THR A 270 -16.84 -3.14 -4.58
C THR A 270 -17.21 -1.71 -5.00
N ALA A 271 -17.61 -0.85 -4.05
CA ALA A 271 -17.50 0.58 -4.29
C ALA A 271 -16.02 0.90 -4.40
N GLU A 272 -15.63 1.07 -5.65
CA GLU A 272 -14.28 1.16 -6.13
C GLU A 272 -14.14 2.49 -6.84
N VAL A 273 -13.02 3.15 -6.58
CA VAL A 273 -12.51 4.17 -7.47
C VAL A 273 -11.67 3.45 -8.50
N ASP A 274 -12.11 3.40 -9.75
CA ASP A 274 -11.36 2.77 -10.85
C ASP A 274 -11.14 3.81 -11.95
N VAL A 275 -9.89 4.20 -12.17
CA VAL A 275 -9.52 5.13 -13.24
C VAL A 275 -8.56 4.46 -14.22
N ARG A 276 -8.90 4.55 -15.51
CA ARG A 276 -8.16 3.89 -16.59
C ARG A 276 -7.87 4.85 -17.72
N GLY A 277 -6.59 4.97 -18.05
CA GLY A 277 -6.06 5.77 -19.14
C GLY A 277 -4.78 6.49 -18.72
N GLU A 278 -4.04 6.97 -19.71
CA GLU A 278 -2.73 7.57 -19.48
C GLU A 278 -2.81 8.80 -18.58
N GLY A 279 -1.95 8.87 -17.57
CA GLY A 279 -1.90 9.98 -16.61
C GLY A 279 -3.10 10.07 -15.66
N SER A 280 -3.98 9.07 -15.64
CA SER A 280 -5.15 9.07 -14.77
C SER A 280 -4.78 8.90 -13.29
N VAL A 281 -5.50 9.59 -12.40
CA VAL A 281 -5.27 9.61 -10.95
C VAL A 281 -6.56 9.25 -10.23
N GLY A 282 -6.49 8.37 -9.22
CA GLY A 282 -7.68 8.02 -8.44
C GLY A 282 -8.16 9.24 -7.65
N LEU A 283 -7.43 9.59 -6.59
CA LEU A 283 -7.72 10.73 -5.74
C LEU A 283 -6.60 11.77 -5.84
N ASN A 284 -6.93 13.01 -6.20
CA ASN A 284 -6.01 14.13 -6.21
C ASN A 284 -6.38 15.14 -5.11
N ILE A 285 -5.52 15.29 -4.10
CA ILE A 285 -5.69 16.23 -2.99
C ILE A 285 -4.76 17.42 -3.23
N ALA A 286 -5.25 18.44 -3.94
CA ALA A 286 -4.47 19.63 -4.31
C ALA A 286 -4.75 20.86 -3.43
N ALA A 287 -5.67 20.73 -2.47
CA ALA A 287 -5.97 21.75 -1.48
C ALA A 287 -6.12 21.11 -0.08
N PRO A 288 -5.98 21.91 1.01
CA PRO A 288 -5.90 21.36 2.34
C PRO A 288 -7.18 20.64 2.81
N ILE A 289 -7.00 19.57 3.60
CA ILE A 289 -8.05 18.92 4.38
C ILE A 289 -7.78 19.23 5.85
N GLY A 290 -8.75 19.86 6.52
CA GLY A 290 -8.63 20.25 7.93
C GLY A 290 -8.71 19.08 8.91
N GLY A 291 -9.42 18.02 8.54
CA GLY A 291 -9.48 16.74 9.25
C GLY A 291 -8.60 15.66 8.61
N ALA A 292 -8.94 14.40 8.87
CA ALA A 292 -8.22 13.26 8.32
C ALA A 292 -8.65 12.92 6.89
N LEU A 293 -7.77 12.23 6.17
CA LEU A 293 -8.11 11.47 4.96
C LEU A 293 -8.26 9.99 5.34
N LEU A 294 -9.47 9.47 5.21
CA LEU A 294 -9.83 8.09 5.59
C LEU A 294 -10.14 7.29 4.33
N LEU A 295 -9.27 6.34 3.99
CA LEU A 295 -9.44 5.47 2.84
C LEU A 295 -9.90 4.09 3.33
N GLU A 296 -11.12 3.71 2.98
CA GLU A 296 -11.81 2.48 3.42
C GLU A 296 -12.39 1.75 2.19
N SER A 297 -11.71 1.84 1.04
CA SER A 297 -12.19 1.34 -0.26
C SER A 297 -11.06 0.82 -1.15
N GLY A 298 -11.42 0.20 -2.27
CA GLY A 298 -10.50 -0.06 -3.38
C GLY A 298 -10.31 1.20 -4.23
N ILE A 299 -9.06 1.59 -4.46
CA ILE A 299 -8.69 2.72 -5.33
C ILE A 299 -7.64 2.22 -6.31
N ASN A 300 -8.04 2.09 -7.58
CA ASN A 300 -7.23 1.64 -8.68
C ASN A 300 -6.94 2.79 -9.65
N ALA A 301 -5.68 2.94 -10.05
CA ALA A 301 -5.27 3.81 -11.12
C ALA A 301 -4.34 3.09 -12.10
N THR A 302 -4.64 3.15 -13.39
CA THR A 302 -3.81 2.50 -14.39
C THR A 302 -3.75 3.30 -15.68
N GLY A 303 -2.57 3.29 -16.31
CA GLY A 303 -2.41 3.75 -17.69
C GLY A 303 -3.03 2.78 -18.69
N PHE A 304 -3.10 1.50 -18.32
CA PHE A 304 -3.54 0.40 -19.15
C PHE A 304 -5.05 0.47 -19.39
N SER A 305 -5.46 0.19 -20.62
CA SER A 305 -6.84 -0.05 -20.99
C SER A 305 -7.44 -1.20 -20.19
N THR A 306 -6.67 -2.28 -20.06
CA THR A 306 -7.02 -3.57 -19.50
C THR A 306 -5.82 -4.19 -18.80
N TYR A 307 -6.01 -4.61 -17.55
CA TYR A 307 -4.95 -5.21 -16.73
C TYR A 307 -5.36 -6.59 -16.15
N SER A 308 -6.51 -7.13 -16.57
CA SER A 308 -6.99 -8.46 -16.17
C SER A 308 -7.67 -9.18 -17.35
N GLY A 309 -7.18 -10.38 -17.71
CA GLY A 309 -7.70 -11.18 -18.83
C GLY A 309 -6.72 -12.25 -19.32
N SER A 310 -7.21 -13.24 -20.09
CA SER A 310 -6.36 -14.25 -20.74
C SER A 310 -5.69 -13.65 -21.97
N GLY A 311 -4.59 -12.93 -21.78
CA GLY A 311 -3.86 -12.28 -22.88
C GLY A 311 -2.82 -11.28 -22.37
N GLY A 312 -3.21 -10.45 -21.40
CA GLY A 312 -2.38 -9.38 -20.83
C GLY A 312 -1.20 -9.88 -19.98
N PRO A 313 -0.21 -9.00 -19.70
CA PRO A 313 0.96 -9.33 -18.91
C PRO A 313 0.59 -9.66 -17.46
N SER A 314 1.35 -10.55 -16.86
CA SER A 314 1.27 -10.86 -15.44
C SER A 314 2.68 -11.03 -14.88
N HIS A 315 2.83 -11.01 -13.55
CA HIS A 315 4.11 -11.30 -12.91
C HIS A 315 4.64 -12.72 -13.21
N SER A 316 3.79 -13.63 -13.69
CA SER A 316 4.18 -14.99 -14.05
C SER A 316 4.41 -15.19 -15.55
N ARG A 317 4.27 -14.13 -16.36
CA ARG A 317 4.36 -14.16 -17.82
C ARG A 317 4.91 -12.82 -18.29
N ASP A 318 6.22 -12.75 -18.48
CA ASP A 318 6.88 -11.56 -19.03
C ASP A 318 6.74 -11.48 -20.56
N GLU A 319 7.33 -10.44 -21.18
CA GLU A 319 7.24 -10.27 -22.62
C GLU A 319 7.99 -11.32 -23.45
N SER A 320 8.94 -12.06 -22.86
CA SER A 320 9.65 -13.14 -23.56
C SER A 320 8.75 -14.35 -23.82
N GLU A 321 7.68 -14.49 -23.05
CA GLU A 321 6.63 -15.51 -23.21
C GLU A 321 5.46 -15.04 -24.10
N LEU A 322 5.54 -13.81 -24.62
CA LEU A 322 4.60 -13.27 -25.60
C LEU A 322 5.08 -13.61 -27.02
N THR A 323 4.14 -13.91 -27.92
CA THR A 323 4.47 -14.03 -29.35
C THR A 323 4.86 -12.66 -29.92
N VAL A 324 5.57 -12.63 -31.05
CA VAL A 324 5.91 -11.36 -31.74
C VAL A 324 4.66 -10.53 -32.05
N ASP A 325 3.56 -11.21 -32.40
CA ASP A 325 2.27 -10.56 -32.68
C ASP A 325 1.69 -9.95 -31.39
N GLN A 326 1.71 -10.67 -30.27
CA GLN A 326 1.29 -10.16 -28.95
C GLN A 326 2.15 -8.98 -28.47
N ILE A 327 3.47 -9.00 -28.68
CA ILE A 327 4.35 -7.88 -28.33
C ILE A 327 4.03 -6.65 -29.19
N ALA A 328 3.78 -6.86 -30.48
CA ALA A 328 3.49 -5.78 -31.42
C ALA A 328 2.16 -5.09 -31.13
N ALA A 329 1.11 -5.86 -30.83
CA ALA A 329 -0.21 -5.35 -30.46
C ALA A 329 -0.19 -4.54 -29.16
N ASN A 330 0.44 -5.09 -28.12
CA ASN A 330 0.50 -4.46 -26.80
C ASN A 330 1.32 -3.15 -26.72
N THR A 331 1.95 -2.70 -27.81
CA THR A 331 2.71 -1.44 -27.79
C THR A 331 1.82 -0.22 -27.50
N ALA A 332 0.57 -0.22 -27.98
CA ALA A 332 -0.38 0.86 -27.71
C ALA A 332 -0.98 0.78 -26.29
N GLU A 333 -0.81 -0.34 -25.59
CA GLU A 333 -1.25 -0.57 -24.21
C GLU A 333 -0.20 -0.19 -23.17
N ARG A 334 1.06 0.00 -23.58
CA ARG A 334 2.19 0.46 -22.73
C ARG A 334 2.09 1.94 -22.37
N ARG A 335 0.98 2.33 -21.78
CA ARG A 335 0.65 3.70 -21.36
C ARG A 335 0.94 3.87 -19.88
N ARG A 336 1.35 5.06 -19.48
CA ARG A 336 1.76 5.31 -18.08
C ARG A 336 0.63 5.87 -17.25
N GLY A 337 0.33 5.22 -16.12
CA GLY A 337 -0.66 5.67 -15.14
C GLY A 337 -0.14 6.78 -14.23
N GLY A 338 -1.07 7.46 -13.55
CA GLY A 338 -0.78 8.29 -12.39
C GLY A 338 -0.91 7.50 -11.08
N ALA A 339 -0.95 8.23 -9.95
CA ALA A 339 -1.11 7.66 -8.63
C ALA A 339 -2.55 7.19 -8.36
N ALA A 340 -2.73 6.15 -7.55
CA ALA A 340 -4.03 5.86 -6.96
C ALA A 340 -4.45 7.01 -6.03
N VAL A 341 -3.51 7.54 -5.25
CA VAL A 341 -3.73 8.69 -4.37
C VAL A 341 -2.53 9.63 -4.44
N ASN A 342 -2.78 10.88 -4.85
CA ASN A 342 -1.80 11.96 -4.87
C ASN A 342 -2.17 13.04 -3.86
N ILE A 343 -1.35 13.22 -2.84
CA ILE A 343 -1.51 14.23 -1.78
C ILE A 343 -0.51 15.35 -2.02
N ALA A 344 -0.96 16.43 -2.66
CA ALA A 344 -0.14 17.59 -3.00
C ALA A 344 -0.28 18.75 -2.01
N SER A 345 -1.19 18.65 -1.04
CA SER A 345 -1.48 19.68 -0.04
C SER A 345 -1.74 19.04 1.32
N ASP A 346 -1.78 19.87 2.37
CA ASP A 346 -1.82 19.42 3.75
C ASP A 346 -3.10 18.64 4.13
N VAL A 347 -2.94 17.59 4.94
CA VAL A 347 -4.01 16.78 5.55
C VAL A 347 -3.79 16.78 7.06
N ASN A 348 -4.37 17.75 7.75
CA ASN A 348 -4.03 18.06 9.14
C ASN A 348 -4.41 16.96 10.13
N GLY A 349 -5.46 16.19 9.85
CA GLY A 349 -5.90 15.08 10.71
C GLY A 349 -5.21 13.74 10.43
N GLY A 350 -4.20 13.71 9.56
CA GLY A 350 -3.48 12.50 9.17
C GLY A 350 -4.15 11.71 8.04
N VAL A 351 -3.44 10.71 7.55
CA VAL A 351 -3.88 9.82 6.46
C VAL A 351 -3.95 8.39 7.00
N ILE A 352 -5.11 7.77 6.86
CA ILE A 352 -5.35 6.40 7.31
C ILE A 352 -5.82 5.56 6.13
N ILE A 353 -5.01 4.58 5.75
CA ILE A 353 -5.40 3.50 4.86
C ILE A 353 -5.99 2.39 5.74
N GLY A 354 -7.31 2.26 5.67
CA GLY A 354 -8.14 1.49 6.59
C GLY A 354 -7.94 -0.02 6.53
N GLY A 355 -8.26 -0.65 7.66
CA GLY A 355 -8.16 -2.08 7.93
C GLY A 355 -8.58 -2.31 9.39
N THR A 356 -8.70 -3.57 9.81
CA THR A 356 -9.05 -3.90 11.20
C THR A 356 -7.95 -3.46 12.18
N ILE A 357 -8.32 -3.27 13.44
CA ILE A 357 -7.36 -3.00 14.51
C ILE A 357 -6.66 -4.30 14.90
N ASN A 358 -7.47 -5.34 15.15
CA ASN A 358 -6.95 -6.59 15.69
C ASN A 358 -6.22 -7.37 14.61
N ARG A 359 -4.98 -7.72 14.91
CA ARG A 359 -4.20 -8.70 14.14
C ARG A 359 -4.33 -10.11 14.70
N VAL A 360 -4.43 -10.18 16.02
CA VAL A 360 -4.66 -11.38 16.79
C VAL A 360 -5.90 -11.10 17.62
N GLU A 361 -6.85 -12.03 17.66
CA GLU A 361 -8.03 -11.88 18.50
C GLU A 361 -7.80 -12.69 19.78
N SER A 362 -7.72 -12.00 20.92
CA SER A 362 -7.56 -12.66 22.22
C SER A 362 -8.89 -13.27 22.70
N ASP A 363 -8.82 -14.21 23.65
CA ASP A 363 -10.01 -14.76 24.31
C ASP A 363 -10.81 -13.66 25.04
N ALA A 364 -10.13 -12.64 25.57
CA ALA A 364 -10.75 -11.53 26.26
C ALA A 364 -11.49 -10.61 25.30
N GLU A 365 -10.90 -10.30 24.15
CA GLU A 365 -11.54 -9.52 23.09
C GLU A 365 -12.75 -10.24 22.50
N THR A 366 -12.61 -11.54 22.21
CA THR A 366 -13.71 -12.40 21.74
C THR A 366 -14.88 -12.36 22.72
N THR A 367 -14.58 -12.44 24.02
CA THR A 367 -15.59 -12.37 25.09
C THR A 367 -16.27 -11.00 25.13
N ALA A 368 -15.50 -9.91 25.01
CA ALA A 368 -16.02 -8.54 25.00
C ALA A 368 -16.93 -8.28 23.79
N LEU A 369 -16.50 -8.68 22.58
CA LEU A 369 -17.29 -8.56 21.34
C LEU A 369 -18.58 -9.41 21.39
N SER A 370 -18.50 -10.60 21.98
CA SER A 370 -19.67 -11.47 22.19
C SER A 370 -20.67 -10.83 23.14
N ALA A 371 -20.22 -10.24 24.26
CA ALA A 371 -21.08 -9.56 25.22
C ALA A 371 -21.81 -8.33 24.60
N ILE A 372 -21.11 -7.54 23.78
CA ILE A 372 -21.71 -6.43 23.02
C ILE A 372 -22.78 -6.96 22.05
N SER A 373 -22.46 -8.04 21.33
CA SER A 373 -23.38 -8.65 20.36
C SER A 373 -24.62 -9.24 21.02
N GLU A 374 -24.48 -9.91 22.18
CA GLU A 374 -25.59 -10.43 22.97
C GLU A 374 -26.45 -9.30 23.55
N ALA A 375 -25.84 -8.25 24.10
CA ALA A 375 -26.57 -7.08 24.63
C ALA A 375 -27.40 -6.38 23.55
N ARG A 376 -26.86 -6.32 22.32
CA ARG A 376 -27.57 -5.80 21.15
C ARG A 376 -28.75 -6.70 20.72
N ALA A 377 -28.66 -8.02 20.95
CA ALA A 377 -29.65 -9.00 20.52
C ALA A 377 -30.74 -9.35 21.58
N ASP A 378 -30.53 -9.00 22.86
CA ASP A 378 -31.47 -9.29 24.00
C ASP A 378 -32.78 -8.47 23.96
N ASP A 379 -33.19 -8.00 22.79
CA ASP A 379 -34.48 -7.34 22.56
C ASP A 379 -35.51 -8.34 22.02
N ASP A 380 -35.97 -9.22 22.91
CA ASP A 380 -36.99 -10.23 22.62
C ASP A 380 -38.41 -9.64 22.43
N ASP A 381 -38.61 -8.29 22.33
CA ASP A 381 -39.97 -7.72 22.23
C ASP A 381 -40.21 -6.44 21.37
N ASP A 382 -39.23 -5.73 20.79
CA ASP A 382 -39.54 -4.65 19.84
C ASP A 382 -38.49 -4.43 18.73
N ALA A 383 -38.76 -4.93 17.52
CA ALA A 383 -37.94 -4.68 16.32
C ALA A 383 -37.71 -3.19 15.96
N ASN A 384 -38.26 -2.25 16.74
CA ASN A 384 -38.10 -0.81 16.61
C ASN A 384 -37.34 -0.13 17.78
N THR A 385 -36.71 -0.82 18.72
CA THR A 385 -35.85 -0.15 19.72
C THR A 385 -34.69 -1.05 20.15
N GLY A 386 -33.62 -1.12 19.35
CA GLY A 386 -32.42 -1.83 19.78
C GLY A 386 -31.90 -1.32 21.14
N THR A 387 -31.12 -2.14 21.85
CA THR A 387 -30.43 -1.69 23.07
C THR A 387 -29.23 -0.81 22.68
N ASP A 388 -29.12 0.38 23.27
CA ASP A 388 -27.93 1.24 23.16
C ASP A 388 -26.72 0.55 23.81
N VAL A 389 -25.78 0.10 22.98
CA VAL A 389 -24.49 -0.51 23.37
C VAL A 389 -23.32 0.46 23.24
N THR A 390 -23.55 1.73 22.89
CA THR A 390 -22.49 2.74 22.70
C THR A 390 -21.59 2.87 23.92
N ALA A 391 -22.16 2.79 25.13
CA ALA A 391 -21.40 2.87 26.38
C ALA A 391 -20.47 1.66 26.63
N GLN A 392 -20.69 0.53 25.96
CA GLN A 392 -19.83 -0.65 26.02
C GLN A 392 -18.67 -0.56 25.00
N LYS A 393 -18.83 0.22 23.93
CA LYS A 393 -17.84 0.38 22.84
C LYS A 393 -16.82 1.48 23.15
N THR A 394 -15.86 1.18 24.03
CA THR A 394 -14.82 2.14 24.48
C THR A 394 -13.43 1.99 23.83
N LEU A 395 -13.14 0.85 23.20
CA LEU A 395 -11.83 0.54 22.60
C LEU A 395 -11.93 0.48 21.07
N PRO A 396 -10.81 0.72 20.35
CA PRO A 396 -10.79 0.71 18.89
C PRO A 396 -11.35 -0.57 18.28
N TYR A 397 -10.96 -1.74 18.77
CA TYR A 397 -11.37 -3.04 18.22
C TYR A 397 -12.87 -3.32 18.34
N HIS A 398 -13.57 -2.71 19.30
CA HIS A 398 -15.03 -2.83 19.40
C HIS A 398 -15.74 -2.37 18.12
N TYR A 399 -15.07 -1.52 17.33
CA TYR A 399 -15.58 -1.01 16.06
C TYR A 399 -15.00 -1.72 14.84
N ASP A 400 -14.31 -2.86 14.98
CA ASP A 400 -13.82 -3.60 13.81
C ASP A 400 -14.95 -4.09 12.90
N GLN A 401 -16.15 -4.35 13.45
CA GLN A 401 -17.38 -4.58 12.66
C GLN A 401 -17.80 -3.37 11.80
N ASN A 402 -17.31 -2.18 12.11
CA ASN A 402 -17.52 -0.96 11.33
C ASN A 402 -16.39 -0.75 10.29
N ARG A 403 -15.31 -1.55 10.37
CA ARG A 403 -14.14 -1.58 9.49
C ARG A 403 -14.15 -2.79 8.54
N ASN A 404 -15.32 -3.23 8.09
CA ASN A 404 -15.48 -4.43 7.25
C ASN A 404 -14.80 -4.35 5.86
N PHE A 405 -14.12 -3.25 5.54
CA PHE A 405 -13.35 -3.06 4.32
C PHE A 405 -11.89 -2.81 4.64
N VAL A 406 -11.03 -3.72 4.16
CA VAL A 406 -9.59 -3.48 4.09
C VAL A 406 -9.33 -2.63 2.86
N ALA A 407 -8.80 -1.43 3.05
CA ALA A 407 -8.52 -0.52 1.94
C ALA A 407 -7.43 -1.10 1.05
N ARG A 408 -7.57 -0.91 -0.26
CA ARG A 408 -6.61 -1.39 -1.25
C ARG A 408 -6.32 -0.29 -2.26
N LEU A 409 -5.10 0.21 -2.24
CA LEU A 409 -4.60 1.16 -3.23
C LEU A 409 -3.78 0.39 -4.25
N THR A 410 -4.05 0.55 -5.54
CA THR A 410 -3.33 -0.17 -6.58
C THR A 410 -3.03 0.75 -7.75
N SER A 411 -1.79 0.70 -8.22
CA SER A 411 -1.38 1.37 -9.44
C SER A 411 -0.68 0.40 -10.38
N HIS A 412 -0.94 0.54 -11.68
CA HIS A 412 -0.29 -0.25 -12.71
C HIS A 412 0.45 0.65 -13.70
N GLY A 413 1.75 0.38 -13.89
CA GLY A 413 2.57 1.04 -14.91
C GLY A 413 2.72 2.55 -14.72
N GLU A 414 3.19 2.98 -13.57
CA GLU A 414 3.22 4.41 -13.22
C GLU A 414 4.28 5.23 -13.98
N ALA A 415 4.04 6.53 -14.11
CA ALA A 415 5.05 7.47 -14.60
C ALA A 415 6.28 7.57 -13.67
N ASP A 416 7.44 7.99 -14.22
CA ASP A 416 8.75 7.99 -13.54
C ASP A 416 8.79 8.73 -12.19
N ASN A 417 7.93 9.73 -11.97
CA ASN A 417 7.87 10.53 -10.74
C ASN A 417 6.57 10.30 -9.95
N MET A 418 5.84 9.23 -10.24
CA MET A 418 4.62 8.84 -9.53
C MET A 418 4.86 7.58 -8.70
N ALA A 419 3.98 7.37 -7.72
CA ALA A 419 3.90 6.20 -6.86
C ALA A 419 2.43 5.96 -6.50
N THR A 420 2.05 4.74 -6.09
CA THR A 420 0.64 4.39 -5.86
C THR A 420 0.02 5.37 -4.87
N LEU A 421 0.75 5.62 -3.79
CA LEU A 421 0.53 6.70 -2.85
C LEU A 421 1.71 7.68 -2.94
N ARG A 422 1.44 8.90 -3.38
CA ARG A 422 2.41 9.99 -3.43
C ARG A 422 2.01 11.10 -2.47
N ILE A 423 2.97 11.57 -1.66
CA ILE A 423 2.75 12.63 -0.67
C ILE A 423 3.81 13.73 -0.86
N ASN A 424 3.35 14.97 -0.98
CA ASN A 424 4.16 16.18 -1.11
C ASN A 424 3.66 17.35 -0.22
N GLY A 425 2.64 17.11 0.62
CA GLY A 425 2.13 18.06 1.61
C GLY A 425 2.38 17.60 3.05
N GLU A 426 1.98 18.42 4.03
CA GLU A 426 2.06 18.05 5.44
C GLU A 426 0.93 17.09 5.84
N VAL A 427 1.26 16.02 6.56
CA VAL A 427 0.31 14.99 6.99
C VAL A 427 0.35 14.86 8.50
N GLY A 428 -0.83 14.99 9.11
CA GLY A 428 -1.03 14.92 10.54
C GLY A 428 -0.65 16.21 11.25
N ASN A 429 -1.02 16.29 12.53
CA ASN A 429 -0.63 17.36 13.44
C ASN A 429 -0.37 16.70 14.81
N ASP A 430 0.86 16.17 14.93
CA ASP A 430 1.32 15.25 15.99
C ASP A 430 0.60 13.89 16.06
N GLY A 431 0.02 13.45 14.94
CA GLY A 431 -0.68 12.17 14.83
C GLY A 431 -1.82 12.18 13.81
N ALA A 432 -2.62 11.11 13.83
CA ALA A 432 -3.82 10.93 13.01
C ALA A 432 -5.08 10.78 13.87
N VAL A 433 -6.23 11.15 13.29
CA VAL A 433 -7.55 11.01 13.91
C VAL A 433 -8.43 10.13 13.04
N GLU A 434 -8.76 8.94 13.53
CA GLU A 434 -9.80 8.12 12.93
C GLU A 434 -11.15 8.58 13.47
N THR A 435 -12.09 8.84 12.56
CA THR A 435 -13.48 9.06 12.93
C THR A 435 -14.27 7.86 12.44
N LEU A 436 -15.09 7.24 13.28
CA LEU A 436 -15.83 6.03 12.91
C LEU A 436 -17.29 6.35 12.62
N LEU A 437 -17.85 5.64 11.65
CA LEU A 437 -19.29 5.60 11.46
C LEU A 437 -19.86 4.44 12.29
N ASP A 438 -20.90 4.69 13.07
CA ASP A 438 -21.83 3.65 13.49
C ASP A 438 -22.60 3.06 12.29
N THR A 439 -22.19 1.87 11.84
CA THR A 439 -22.85 1.09 10.78
C THR A 439 -23.71 -0.04 11.35
N THR A 440 -23.69 -0.23 12.66
CA THR A 440 -24.30 -1.37 13.36
C THR A 440 -25.51 -0.98 14.20
N ASN A 441 -25.90 0.30 14.17
CA ASN A 441 -27.03 0.86 14.92
C ASN A 441 -26.86 0.63 16.42
N ASP A 442 -25.67 0.99 16.92
CA ASP A 442 -25.24 0.74 18.28
C ASP A 442 -26.00 1.59 19.30
N ASP A 443 -26.70 2.65 18.88
CA ASP A 443 -27.51 3.53 19.72
C ASP A 443 -28.97 3.05 19.92
N GLY A 444 -29.38 2.00 19.20
CA GLY A 444 -30.69 1.38 19.38
C GLY A 444 -31.89 2.16 18.83
N LEU A 445 -31.69 3.26 18.11
CA LEU A 445 -32.79 4.07 17.60
C LEU A 445 -33.41 3.44 16.34
N SER A 446 -34.75 3.32 16.27
CA SER A 446 -35.42 2.93 15.03
C SER A 446 -35.66 4.10 14.10
N GLY A 447 -35.13 4.00 12.89
CA GLY A 447 -35.75 4.63 11.73
C GLY A 447 -35.56 6.14 11.57
N THR A 448 -34.52 6.75 12.13
CA THR A 448 -34.12 8.10 11.70
C THR A 448 -32.71 8.10 11.14
N ASP A 449 -32.68 7.89 9.82
CA ASP A 449 -31.56 8.14 8.92
C ASP A 449 -30.38 7.16 9.01
N GLN A 450 -30.15 6.41 7.92
CA GLN A 450 -28.99 5.52 7.71
C GLN A 450 -27.63 6.27 7.69
N TYR A 451 -27.59 7.51 8.18
CA TYR A 451 -26.42 8.36 8.24
C TYR A 451 -26.35 9.14 9.57
N ARG A 452 -25.84 8.44 10.60
CA ARG A 452 -24.98 8.90 11.73
C ARG A 452 -25.47 10.06 12.62
N ASP A 453 -26.02 9.71 13.77
CA ASP A 453 -25.75 10.43 15.03
C ASP A 453 -24.68 9.63 15.81
N GLY A 454 -23.71 10.30 16.43
CA GLY A 454 -22.62 9.64 17.18
C GLY A 454 -21.36 9.24 16.37
N LEU A 455 -20.46 10.19 16.13
CA LEU A 455 -19.11 9.89 15.64
C LEU A 455 -18.17 9.61 16.81
N THR A 456 -17.67 8.39 16.93
CA THR A 456 -16.54 8.07 17.83
C THR A 456 -15.23 8.43 17.15
N GLN A 457 -14.29 9.00 17.90
CA GLN A 457 -12.95 9.33 17.42
C GLN A 457 -11.89 8.57 18.18
N PHE A 458 -10.87 8.11 17.45
CA PHE A 458 -9.64 7.57 18.02
C PHE A 458 -8.43 8.35 17.52
N PHE A 459 -7.51 8.62 18.43
CA PHE A 459 -6.30 9.39 18.18
C PHE A 459 -5.08 8.47 18.21
N TYR A 460 -4.24 8.60 17.20
CA TYR A 460 -3.03 7.81 16.99
C TYR A 460 -1.82 8.71 16.87
N SER A 461 -0.66 8.22 17.29
CA SER A 461 0.57 9.02 17.32
C SER A 461 1.24 9.19 15.96
N PHE A 462 0.88 8.36 14.97
CA PHE A 462 1.42 8.41 13.62
C PHE A 462 0.51 9.21 12.69
N GLY A 463 1.08 10.10 11.88
CA GLY A 463 0.33 10.90 10.91
C GLY A 463 -0.02 10.12 9.65
N LEU A 464 0.83 9.18 9.22
CA LEU A 464 0.54 8.26 8.12
C LEU A 464 0.42 6.83 8.65
N MET A 465 -0.75 6.23 8.48
CA MET A 465 -1.03 4.87 8.95
C MET A 465 -1.54 3.99 7.80
N ASN A 466 -0.87 2.85 7.58
CA ASN A 466 -1.34 1.81 6.68
C ASN A 466 -1.74 0.54 7.46
N ARG A 467 -3.04 0.25 7.49
CA ARG A 467 -3.61 -1.04 7.94
C ARG A 467 -4.15 -1.86 6.76
N GLY A 468 -4.22 -1.24 5.57
CA GLY A 468 -4.72 -1.85 4.36
C GLY A 468 -3.60 -2.39 3.48
N THR A 469 -3.78 -2.28 2.18
CA THR A 469 -2.86 -2.77 1.16
C THR A 469 -2.52 -1.67 0.16
N ILE A 470 -1.24 -1.47 -0.13
CA ILE A 470 -0.74 -0.53 -1.15
C ILE A 470 0.11 -1.34 -2.13
N LEU A 471 -0.26 -1.35 -3.41
CA LEU A 471 0.36 -2.18 -4.45
C LEU A 471 0.78 -1.34 -5.66
N ALA A 472 2.05 -1.42 -6.03
CA ALA A 472 2.55 -0.97 -7.31
C ALA A 472 2.98 -2.17 -8.15
N ASP A 473 2.39 -2.31 -9.35
CA ASP A 473 2.70 -3.42 -10.25
C ASP A 473 3.15 -2.88 -11.61
N GLY A 474 4.44 -3.04 -11.91
CA GLY A 474 5.06 -2.85 -13.22
C GLY A 474 4.90 -4.11 -14.06
N LEU A 475 3.70 -4.31 -14.62
CA LEU A 475 3.35 -5.57 -15.30
C LEU A 475 4.16 -5.82 -16.58
N TYR A 476 4.41 -4.77 -17.36
CA TYR A 476 5.23 -4.81 -18.57
C TYR A 476 6.70 -4.55 -18.26
N ASN A 477 7.59 -5.00 -19.15
CA ASN A 477 9.02 -4.70 -19.03
C ASN A 477 9.29 -3.19 -19.12
N ASP A 478 10.36 -2.74 -18.46
CA ASP A 478 10.75 -1.33 -18.35
C ASP A 478 9.73 -0.43 -17.60
N PHE A 479 8.68 -1.00 -17.02
CA PHE A 479 7.79 -0.29 -16.11
C PHE A 479 8.24 -0.49 -14.67
N LYS A 480 8.74 0.59 -14.07
CA LYS A 480 9.02 0.60 -12.64
C LYS A 480 7.74 0.39 -11.81
N ALA A 481 7.93 0.03 -10.56
CA ALA A 481 6.88 0.01 -9.55
C ALA A 481 7.31 0.78 -8.30
N ASP A 482 6.59 1.84 -7.92
CA ASP A 482 6.84 2.55 -6.67
C ASP A 482 5.55 2.60 -5.83
N ALA A 483 5.50 1.95 -4.67
CA ALA A 483 4.24 1.86 -3.91
C ALA A 483 3.96 3.14 -3.09
N VAL A 484 4.92 3.59 -2.28
CA VAL A 484 4.79 4.80 -1.45
C VAL A 484 5.96 5.74 -1.71
N ARG A 485 5.65 7.02 -1.96
CA ARG A 485 6.65 8.07 -2.17
C ARG A 485 6.35 9.31 -1.33
N ILE A 486 7.32 9.69 -0.50
CA ILE A 486 7.32 10.91 0.30
C ILE A 486 8.32 11.88 -0.31
N ASP A 487 7.83 12.96 -0.93
CA ASP A 487 8.67 13.95 -1.61
C ASP A 487 9.21 15.03 -0.65
N THR A 488 10.19 15.81 -1.12
CA THR A 488 10.87 16.88 -0.35
C THR A 488 9.93 17.94 0.25
N GLY A 489 8.74 18.14 -0.30
CA GLY A 489 7.74 19.06 0.25
C GLY A 489 6.93 18.49 1.41
N ALA A 490 7.00 17.18 1.66
CA ALA A 490 6.17 16.52 2.65
C ALA A 490 6.80 16.53 4.05
N THR A 491 5.93 16.67 5.05
CA THR A 491 6.22 16.43 6.47
C THR A 491 5.20 15.44 6.99
N ILE A 492 5.66 14.32 7.53
CA ILE A 492 4.78 13.33 8.18
C ILE A 492 4.96 13.46 9.69
N ASN A 493 4.01 14.17 10.32
CA ASN A 493 4.02 14.37 11.76
C ASN A 493 3.74 13.05 12.48
N GLY A 494 4.58 12.65 13.42
CA GLY A 494 4.45 11.36 14.09
C GLY A 494 5.03 10.17 13.33
N GLY A 495 5.44 10.36 12.06
CA GLY A 495 6.10 9.34 11.26
C GLY A 495 5.13 8.39 10.57
N ILE A 496 5.66 7.24 10.13
CA ILE A 496 4.94 6.24 9.33
C ILE A 496 4.67 4.99 10.16
N PHE A 497 3.43 4.52 10.17
CA PHE A 497 3.03 3.24 10.73
C PHE A 497 2.50 2.31 9.63
N ASN A 498 2.99 1.07 9.60
CA ASN A 498 2.48 0.03 8.72
C ASN A 498 2.17 -1.25 9.50
N SER A 499 0.90 -1.62 9.61
CA SER A 499 0.49 -2.96 10.05
C SER A 499 -0.10 -3.81 8.93
N GLY A 500 -0.39 -3.19 7.78
CA GLY A 500 -0.89 -3.83 6.56
C GLY A 500 0.22 -4.27 5.61
N THR A 501 -0.06 -4.24 4.31
CA THR A 501 0.87 -4.63 3.24
C THR A 501 1.25 -3.44 2.36
N ILE A 502 2.54 -3.28 2.08
CA ILE A 502 3.06 -2.37 1.05
C ILE A 502 3.94 -3.21 0.12
N GLN A 503 3.59 -3.32 -1.16
CA GLN A 503 4.32 -4.15 -2.11
C GLN A 503 4.54 -3.43 -3.44
N ALA A 504 5.76 -3.56 -3.97
CA ALA A 504 6.12 -3.11 -5.30
C ALA A 504 6.74 -4.27 -6.09
N ARG A 505 6.27 -4.49 -7.33
CA ARG A 505 6.76 -5.57 -8.19
C ARG A 505 6.99 -5.09 -9.60
N ALA A 506 8.12 -5.46 -10.20
CA ALA A 506 8.44 -5.07 -11.57
C ALA A 506 9.16 -6.18 -12.34
N ASN A 507 8.90 -6.24 -13.64
CA ASN A 507 9.64 -7.06 -14.60
C ASN A 507 10.60 -6.15 -15.37
N ASN A 508 11.88 -6.54 -15.47
CA ASN A 508 12.92 -5.78 -16.16
C ASN A 508 12.88 -4.26 -15.86
N ALA A 509 12.68 -3.91 -14.59
CA ALA A 509 12.65 -2.53 -14.11
C ALA A 509 12.85 -2.53 -12.58
N ASN A 510 13.03 -1.34 -12.02
CA ASN A 510 13.21 -1.19 -10.58
C ASN A 510 11.87 -1.24 -9.83
N ALA A 511 11.84 -1.91 -8.68
CA ALA A 511 10.69 -1.95 -7.78
C ALA A 511 11.08 -1.37 -6.40
N ARG A 512 10.29 -0.41 -5.90
CA ARG A 512 10.53 0.25 -4.61
C ARG A 512 9.27 0.34 -3.78
N ALA A 513 9.26 -0.24 -2.59
CA ALA A 513 8.05 -0.26 -1.76
C ALA A 513 7.83 1.09 -1.06
N ILE A 514 8.85 1.64 -0.39
CA ILE A 514 8.80 2.96 0.27
C ILE A 514 10.01 3.79 -0.13
N ILE A 515 9.75 5.01 -0.60
CA ILE A 515 10.75 5.99 -0.98
C ILE A 515 10.56 7.25 -0.15
N ILE A 516 11.50 7.53 0.76
CA ILE A 516 11.59 8.81 1.45
C ILE A 516 12.58 9.68 0.67
N ASN A 517 12.05 10.48 -0.24
CA ASN A 517 12.80 11.27 -1.20
C ASN A 517 12.92 12.73 -0.74
N GLY A 518 13.58 12.95 0.39
CA GLY A 518 13.84 14.28 0.95
C GLY A 518 12.76 14.80 1.87
N GLY A 519 11.72 14.01 2.15
CA GLY A 519 10.65 14.39 3.08
C GLY A 519 11.12 14.46 4.54
N THR A 520 10.31 15.09 5.38
CA THR A 520 10.53 15.18 6.83
C THR A 520 9.68 14.16 7.57
N LEU A 521 10.29 13.38 8.47
CA LEU A 521 9.59 12.51 9.42
C LEU A 521 9.85 12.99 10.85
N THR A 522 8.81 13.06 11.68
CA THR A 522 8.93 13.44 13.09
C THR A 522 8.44 12.32 14.02
N GLU A 523 8.92 12.26 15.26
CA GLU A 523 8.40 11.30 16.26
C GLU A 523 7.01 11.69 16.84
N GLY A 524 6.50 12.88 16.51
CA GLY A 524 5.22 13.40 17.02
C GLY A 524 5.23 13.62 18.53
N LEU A 525 4.18 13.20 19.23
CA LEU A 525 4.09 13.28 20.70
C LEU A 525 4.91 12.20 21.43
N ARG A 526 5.49 11.25 20.70
CA ARG A 526 6.25 10.15 21.30
C ARG A 526 7.62 10.64 21.79
N THR A 527 8.25 9.84 22.64
CA THR A 527 9.59 10.12 23.20
C THR A 527 10.53 8.92 23.07
N ASP A 528 10.15 7.95 22.25
CA ASP A 528 10.92 6.75 21.92
C ASP A 528 11.81 6.96 20.69
N SER A 529 11.85 8.17 20.10
CA SER A 529 12.63 8.52 18.92
C SER A 529 12.28 7.76 17.64
N SER A 530 11.23 6.94 17.65
CA SER A 530 10.83 6.23 16.44
C SER A 530 10.21 7.19 15.43
N VAL A 531 10.51 7.05 14.16
CA VAL A 531 9.91 7.84 13.05
C VAL A 531 9.24 6.94 12.02
N PHE A 532 9.41 5.63 12.20
CA PHE A 532 8.91 4.58 11.36
C PHE A 532 8.69 3.33 12.20
N LEU A 533 7.51 2.73 12.08
CA LEU A 533 7.16 1.45 12.71
C LEU A 533 6.48 0.55 11.68
N ASN A 534 7.11 -0.58 11.38
CA ASN A 534 6.51 -1.66 10.59
C ASN A 534 6.15 -2.83 11.51
N GLU A 535 4.89 -3.18 11.56
CA GLU A 535 4.39 -4.44 12.15
C GLU A 535 3.89 -5.38 11.04
N GLY A 536 3.54 -4.84 9.88
CA GLY A 536 3.02 -5.56 8.73
C GLY A 536 4.09 -6.09 7.78
N THR A 537 3.75 -6.14 6.49
CA THR A 537 4.64 -6.60 5.41
C THR A 537 5.03 -5.45 4.49
N ILE A 538 6.32 -5.32 4.19
CA ILE A 538 6.86 -4.40 3.18
C ILE A 538 7.72 -5.22 2.23
N GLN A 539 7.35 -5.23 0.94
CA GLN A 539 8.01 -6.09 -0.04
C GLN A 539 8.34 -5.36 -1.34
N ALA A 540 9.54 -5.61 -1.86
CA ALA A 540 9.91 -5.24 -3.22
C ALA A 540 10.42 -6.48 -3.97
N ASP A 541 9.87 -6.75 -5.15
CA ASP A 541 10.29 -7.88 -5.97
C ASP A 541 10.62 -7.44 -7.40
N VAL A 542 11.75 -7.93 -7.91
CA VAL A 542 12.15 -7.74 -9.31
C VAL A 542 12.43 -9.07 -9.95
N SER A 543 11.91 -9.25 -11.17
CA SER A 543 12.29 -10.34 -12.07
C SER A 543 13.02 -9.75 -13.28
N ALA A 544 14.31 -10.06 -13.42
CA ALA A 544 15.14 -9.67 -14.55
C ALA A 544 15.30 -10.86 -15.51
N HIS A 545 14.81 -10.74 -16.74
CA HIS A 545 14.81 -11.80 -17.73
C HIS A 545 15.49 -11.37 -19.04
N THR A 546 16.55 -12.11 -19.40
CA THR A 546 17.30 -11.87 -20.64
C THR A 546 16.55 -12.22 -21.93
N GLY A 547 15.42 -12.93 -21.83
CA GLY A 547 14.57 -13.24 -22.98
C GLY A 547 13.88 -11.99 -23.52
N ALA A 548 13.65 -11.02 -22.64
CA ALA A 548 12.97 -9.77 -22.97
C ALA A 548 13.92 -8.56 -22.98
N ASP A 549 14.98 -8.58 -22.17
CA ASP A 549 16.10 -7.64 -22.24
C ASP A 549 17.44 -8.37 -22.31
N ALA A 550 17.99 -8.52 -23.52
CA ALA A 550 19.21 -9.29 -23.75
C ALA A 550 20.46 -8.75 -23.02
N ASP A 551 20.44 -7.48 -22.59
CA ASP A 551 21.56 -6.84 -21.88
C ASP A 551 21.41 -6.91 -20.35
N ALA A 552 20.28 -7.42 -19.84
CA ALA A 552 20.05 -7.57 -18.42
C ALA A 552 21.07 -8.51 -17.76
N THR A 553 21.53 -8.11 -16.59
CA THR A 553 22.44 -8.84 -15.70
C THR A 553 21.80 -9.01 -14.32
N THR A 554 22.44 -9.80 -13.45
CA THR A 554 22.08 -9.95 -12.02
C THR A 554 22.05 -8.62 -11.26
N THR A 555 22.67 -7.56 -11.78
CA THR A 555 22.80 -6.22 -11.18
C THR A 555 22.07 -5.12 -11.95
N THR A 556 21.35 -5.43 -13.02
CA THR A 556 20.75 -4.37 -13.88
C THR A 556 19.60 -3.65 -13.19
N TYR A 557 18.73 -4.42 -12.53
CA TYR A 557 17.51 -3.90 -11.91
C TYR A 557 17.53 -4.15 -10.40
N SER A 558 16.94 -3.22 -9.64
CA SER A 558 16.97 -3.24 -8.18
C SER A 558 15.59 -3.41 -7.56
N ALA A 559 15.49 -4.34 -6.62
CA ALA A 559 14.39 -4.41 -5.66
C ALA A 559 14.81 -3.70 -4.36
N THR A 560 14.07 -2.68 -3.94
CA THR A 560 14.36 -1.95 -2.70
C THR A 560 13.11 -1.78 -1.84
N ALA A 561 13.07 -2.42 -0.66
CA ALA A 561 11.87 -2.32 0.18
C ALA A 561 11.72 -0.91 0.76
N ILE A 562 12.77 -0.37 1.41
CA ILE A 562 12.75 0.97 1.99
C ILE A 562 14.00 1.74 1.58
N SER A 563 13.84 2.98 1.11
CA SER A 563 14.96 3.86 0.75
C SER A 563 14.85 5.24 1.40
N LEU A 564 15.99 5.79 1.82
CA LEU A 564 16.10 7.11 2.44
C LEU A 564 17.11 7.98 1.66
N ALA A 565 16.61 9.06 1.06
CA ALA A 565 17.46 10.01 0.35
C ALA A 565 18.28 10.88 1.32
N ALA A 566 19.41 11.40 0.83
CA ALA A 566 20.37 12.20 1.60
C ALA A 566 19.79 13.49 2.21
N ASP A 567 18.80 14.08 1.54
CA ASP A 567 18.14 15.32 1.93
C ASP A 567 16.93 15.11 2.86
N SER A 568 16.63 13.87 3.23
CA SER A 568 15.54 13.55 4.16
C SER A 568 15.86 14.05 5.56
N ILE A 569 14.84 14.55 6.26
CA ILE A 569 15.00 15.14 7.59
C ILE A 569 14.28 14.26 8.61
N LEU A 570 15.02 13.70 9.56
CA LEU A 570 14.46 12.93 10.66
C LEU A 570 14.54 13.75 11.95
N THR A 571 13.38 14.09 12.52
CA THR A 571 13.29 14.90 13.75
C THR A 571 12.82 14.03 14.91
N ALA A 572 13.73 13.74 15.83
CA ALA A 572 13.48 12.95 17.03
C ALA A 572 14.17 13.56 18.25
N SER A 573 13.73 13.16 19.45
CA SER A 573 14.25 13.59 20.75
C SER A 573 15.67 13.09 21.00
N ALA A 574 16.05 11.96 20.40
CA ALA A 574 17.39 11.41 20.33
C ALA A 574 17.70 10.94 18.90
N THR A 575 18.58 9.94 18.75
CA THR A 575 18.86 9.33 17.44
C THR A 575 17.59 8.73 16.85
N PRO A 576 17.18 9.10 15.61
CA PRO A 576 15.99 8.56 14.97
C PRO A 576 16.02 7.03 14.88
N VAL A 577 14.88 6.40 15.15
CA VAL A 577 14.73 4.94 15.16
C VAL A 577 13.75 4.49 14.08
N PHE A 578 14.16 3.51 13.29
CA PHE A 578 13.29 2.68 12.45
C PHE A 578 13.04 1.36 13.18
N VAL A 579 11.78 1.02 13.41
CA VAL A 579 11.39 -0.19 14.15
C VAL A 579 10.72 -1.17 13.20
N ASN A 580 11.18 -2.41 13.19
CA ASN A 580 10.57 -3.54 12.50
C ASN A 580 10.11 -4.60 13.51
N ARG A 581 8.82 -4.92 13.49
CA ARG A 581 8.14 -6.02 14.19
C ARG A 581 7.41 -6.97 13.24
N GLY A 582 7.54 -6.72 11.93
CA GLY A 582 6.93 -7.52 10.88
C GLY A 582 7.96 -8.02 9.86
N ALA A 583 7.54 -8.13 8.61
CA ALA A 583 8.38 -8.57 7.51
C ALA A 583 8.81 -7.40 6.61
N VAL A 584 10.10 -7.31 6.33
CA VAL A 584 10.67 -6.43 5.29
C VAL A 584 11.49 -7.30 4.33
N ALA A 585 11.07 -7.40 3.07
CA ALA A 585 11.72 -8.26 2.10
C ALA A 585 12.00 -7.53 0.78
N ALA A 586 13.22 -7.65 0.29
CA ALA A 586 13.57 -7.34 -1.08
C ALA A 586 14.06 -8.63 -1.75
N THR A 587 13.52 -8.95 -2.92
CA THR A 587 13.96 -10.10 -3.70
C THR A 587 14.25 -9.70 -5.15
N SER A 588 15.37 -10.18 -5.68
CA SER A 588 15.73 -10.02 -7.08
C SER A 588 15.96 -11.41 -7.66
N THR A 589 15.33 -11.70 -8.77
CA THR A 589 15.48 -12.97 -9.50
C THR A 589 16.04 -12.69 -10.88
N PHE A 590 17.09 -13.40 -11.27
CA PHE A 590 17.68 -13.31 -12.60
C PHE A 590 17.38 -14.58 -13.40
N ILE A 591 16.89 -14.42 -14.63
CA ILE A 591 16.40 -15.49 -15.49
C ILE A 591 17.06 -15.41 -16.86
N THR A 592 17.76 -16.47 -17.25
CA THR A 592 18.39 -16.57 -18.56
C THR A 592 17.41 -17.07 -19.63
N ALA A 593 17.46 -16.51 -20.83
CA ALA A 593 16.68 -16.99 -21.96
C ALA A 593 17.11 -18.41 -22.36
N ALA A 594 16.14 -19.28 -22.63
CA ALA A 594 16.43 -20.56 -23.27
C ALA A 594 17.00 -20.31 -24.67
N THR A 595 18.07 -21.04 -25.02
CA THR A 595 18.65 -21.03 -26.37
C THR A 595 18.46 -22.40 -27.03
N ALA A 596 18.85 -22.54 -28.29
CA ALA A 596 18.82 -23.84 -28.98
C ALA A 596 19.69 -24.90 -28.27
N ASP A 597 20.71 -24.47 -27.52
CA ASP A 597 21.73 -25.33 -26.94
C ASP A 597 21.70 -25.37 -25.40
N ALA A 598 20.91 -24.51 -24.74
CA ALA A 598 20.82 -24.42 -23.28
C ALA A 598 19.39 -24.12 -22.80
N ALA A 599 18.97 -24.78 -21.73
CA ALA A 599 17.72 -24.47 -21.05
C ALA A 599 17.83 -23.16 -20.26
N GLN A 600 16.67 -22.55 -19.98
CA GLN A 600 16.56 -21.42 -19.06
C GLN A 600 17.12 -21.80 -17.68
N THR A 601 17.84 -20.86 -17.07
CA THR A 601 18.29 -20.93 -15.68
C THR A 601 17.67 -19.81 -14.87
N THR A 602 17.52 -20.06 -13.57
CA THR A 602 17.04 -19.08 -12.60
C THR A 602 18.02 -19.05 -11.44
N GLU A 603 18.47 -17.86 -11.08
CA GLU A 603 19.35 -17.60 -9.96
C GLU A 603 18.91 -16.33 -9.22
N ALA A 604 19.47 -16.11 -8.02
CA ALA A 604 19.26 -14.86 -7.31
C ALA A 604 19.93 -13.70 -8.07
N GLY A 605 19.26 -12.56 -8.17
CA GLY A 605 19.89 -11.31 -8.58
C GLY A 605 20.62 -10.66 -7.40
N ASP A 606 21.59 -9.81 -7.71
CA ASP A 606 22.51 -9.23 -6.72
C ASP A 606 21.97 -7.93 -6.09
N ASN A 607 20.97 -7.30 -6.71
CA ASN A 607 20.43 -6.00 -6.28
C ASN A 607 19.09 -6.13 -5.53
N ALA A 608 19.11 -6.79 -4.38
CA ALA A 608 17.99 -6.87 -3.45
C ALA A 608 18.36 -6.19 -2.12
N THR A 609 17.71 -5.06 -1.79
CA THR A 609 18.04 -4.27 -0.60
C THR A 609 16.78 -4.00 0.24
N ALA A 610 16.72 -4.56 1.44
CA ALA A 610 15.61 -4.33 2.37
C ALA A 610 15.60 -2.87 2.86
N PHE A 611 16.75 -2.36 3.26
CA PHE A 611 16.91 -0.99 3.74
C PHE A 611 18.09 -0.32 3.06
N ASP A 612 17.83 0.71 2.26
CA ASP A 612 18.86 1.55 1.65
C ASP A 612 18.88 2.93 2.31
N PHE A 613 19.78 3.08 3.29
CA PHE A 613 20.11 4.33 3.96
C PHE A 613 21.51 4.83 3.57
N SER A 614 22.14 4.24 2.56
CA SER A 614 23.53 4.52 2.17
C SER A 614 23.78 6.01 1.87
N ASN A 615 22.76 6.71 1.38
CA ASN A 615 22.82 8.13 1.06
C ASN A 615 22.58 9.05 2.28
N TYR A 616 22.01 8.55 3.38
CA TYR A 616 21.71 9.35 4.56
C TYR A 616 22.98 9.61 5.38
N THR A 617 23.20 10.84 5.81
CA THR A 617 24.45 11.22 6.51
C THR A 617 24.29 11.39 8.01
N GLY A 618 23.06 11.35 8.54
CA GLY A 618 22.80 11.43 9.96
C GLY A 618 22.98 10.09 10.66
N ALA A 619 23.08 10.12 12.00
CA ALA A 619 22.99 8.92 12.82
C ALA A 619 21.58 8.32 12.71
N LEU A 620 21.49 6.99 12.68
CA LEU A 620 20.23 6.27 12.57
C LEU A 620 20.30 4.92 13.29
N ASN A 621 19.24 4.57 14.00
CA ASN A 621 19.08 3.25 14.61
C ASN A 621 18.03 2.44 13.85
N LEU A 622 18.35 1.21 13.50
CA LEU A 622 17.40 0.19 13.05
C LEU A 622 17.22 -0.82 14.18
N THR A 623 15.99 -1.11 14.55
CA THR A 623 15.67 -2.09 15.59
C THR A 623 14.67 -3.10 15.05
N GLN A 624 15.03 -4.39 15.07
CA GLN A 624 14.10 -5.49 14.91
C GLN A 624 13.74 -6.04 16.29
N GLU A 625 12.45 -6.05 16.62
CA GLU A 625 11.93 -6.47 17.92
C GLU A 625 10.59 -7.18 17.78
N PHE A 626 10.15 -7.86 18.82
CA PHE A 626 8.91 -8.63 18.83
C PHE A 626 7.69 -7.70 18.82
N LEU A 627 6.54 -8.24 18.45
CA LEU A 627 5.28 -7.51 18.54
C LEU A 627 5.03 -7.10 19.99
N LYS A 628 4.40 -5.93 20.18
CA LYS A 628 4.10 -5.40 21.53
C LYS A 628 2.67 -4.90 21.56
N ALA A 629 1.99 -5.11 22.68
CA ALA A 629 0.70 -4.51 22.93
C ALA A 629 0.79 -3.00 22.78
N ASP A 630 -0.14 -2.42 22.04
CA ASP A 630 -0.18 -0.98 21.88
C ASP A 630 -0.61 -0.31 23.20
N ALA A 631 0.05 0.79 23.51
CA ALA A 631 -0.20 1.56 24.70
C ALA A 631 -0.68 2.96 24.33
N LEU A 632 -1.42 3.57 25.26
CA LEU A 632 -1.60 5.02 25.23
C LEU A 632 -0.31 5.70 25.68
N LEU A 633 -0.02 6.87 25.11
CA LEU A 633 1.13 7.71 25.50
C LEU A 633 1.25 7.88 27.03
N ASN A 634 0.13 8.07 27.71
CA ASN A 634 0.00 8.06 29.16
C ASN A 634 -0.96 6.92 29.56
N PRO A 635 -0.43 5.76 30.01
CA PRO A 635 -1.23 4.62 30.41
C PRO A 635 -2.29 4.97 31.47
N GLY A 636 -3.50 4.41 31.31
CA GLY A 636 -4.63 4.62 32.23
C GLY A 636 -5.38 5.95 32.07
N SER A 637 -4.94 6.85 31.19
CA SER A 637 -5.69 8.05 30.78
C SER A 637 -6.55 7.76 29.54
N ALA A 638 -7.59 8.55 29.28
CA ALA A 638 -8.45 8.37 28.11
C ALA A 638 -7.70 8.71 26.80
N ASN A 639 -8.07 8.03 25.70
CA ASN A 639 -7.57 8.36 24.37
C ASN A 639 -8.00 9.78 23.97
N SER A 640 -7.07 10.60 23.48
CA SER A 640 -7.31 11.98 23.05
C SER A 640 -6.17 12.47 22.16
N ALA A 641 -6.30 13.63 21.52
CA ALA A 641 -5.24 14.24 20.73
C ALA A 641 -3.92 14.43 21.51
N SER A 642 -3.99 14.68 22.83
CA SER A 642 -2.81 14.80 23.70
C SER A 642 -2.37 13.49 24.36
N ASN A 643 -3.15 12.41 24.17
CA ASN A 643 -2.89 11.09 24.70
C ASN A 643 -3.28 10.01 23.67
N PRO A 644 -2.60 9.98 22.51
CA PRO A 644 -2.93 9.04 21.45
C PRO A 644 -2.43 7.63 21.77
N TYR A 645 -2.92 6.66 20.99
CA TYR A 645 -2.32 5.33 20.87
C TYR A 645 -0.95 5.41 20.19
N LEU A 646 0.00 4.59 20.64
CA LEU A 646 1.37 4.60 20.13
C LEU A 646 1.54 3.81 18.83
N GLY A 647 0.56 3.00 18.43
CA GLY A 647 0.55 2.16 17.23
C GLY A 647 -0.85 2.06 16.60
N SER A 648 -1.33 0.84 16.34
CA SER A 648 -2.63 0.57 15.70
C SER A 648 -3.83 0.72 16.63
N GLY A 649 -3.65 0.75 17.95
CA GLY A 649 -4.68 0.65 18.97
C GLY A 649 -5.04 -0.78 19.38
N ASP A 650 -4.28 -1.79 18.94
CA ASP A 650 -4.41 -3.18 19.39
C ASP A 650 -3.77 -3.34 20.77
N THR A 651 -4.60 -3.43 21.82
CA THR A 651 -4.15 -3.35 23.21
C THR A 651 -3.93 -4.70 23.88
N ASP A 652 -4.27 -5.80 23.22
CA ASP A 652 -4.35 -7.11 23.86
C ASP A 652 -3.88 -8.23 22.91
N ILE A 653 -2.56 -8.34 22.79
CA ILE A 653 -1.92 -9.36 21.94
C ILE A 653 -1.38 -10.56 22.74
N ASP A 654 -1.57 -10.58 24.06
CA ASP A 654 -1.24 -11.70 24.95
C ASP A 654 -2.45 -12.65 24.96
N VAL A 655 -2.40 -13.66 24.09
CA VAL A 655 -3.53 -14.53 23.75
C VAL A 655 -3.82 -15.52 24.86
N ASP A 656 -2.77 -16.04 25.50
CA ASP A 656 -2.91 -17.05 26.55
C ASP A 656 -3.00 -16.46 27.97
N ALA A 657 -2.80 -15.14 28.08
CA ALA A 657 -2.91 -14.32 29.29
C ALA A 657 -1.91 -14.71 30.38
N ASP A 658 -0.72 -15.17 30.01
CA ASP A 658 0.35 -15.49 30.95
C ASP A 658 1.14 -14.24 31.42
N GLY A 659 0.92 -13.09 30.78
CA GLY A 659 1.52 -11.80 31.10
C GLY A 659 2.87 -11.55 30.41
N VAL A 660 3.27 -12.44 29.51
CA VAL A 660 4.42 -12.33 28.61
C VAL A 660 3.87 -12.28 27.19
N ILE A 661 4.58 -11.62 26.28
CA ILE A 661 4.26 -11.66 24.86
C ILE A 661 5.36 -12.48 24.19
N ASP A 662 5.02 -13.65 23.68
CA ASP A 662 5.97 -14.58 23.06
C ASP A 662 5.39 -15.34 21.84
N THR A 663 6.06 -16.42 21.45
CA THR A 663 5.69 -17.21 20.27
C THR A 663 4.40 -18.02 20.43
N ASP A 664 3.94 -18.25 21.66
CA ASP A 664 2.65 -18.90 21.92
C ASP A 664 1.48 -17.95 21.62
N ASP A 665 1.71 -16.63 21.75
CA ASP A 665 0.74 -15.59 21.35
C ASP A 665 0.79 -15.28 19.86
N TYR A 666 2.01 -15.11 19.34
CA TYR A 666 2.23 -14.67 17.98
C TYR A 666 3.37 -15.42 17.31
N ALA A 667 3.01 -16.46 16.56
CA ALA A 667 3.98 -17.36 15.91
C ALA A 667 4.82 -16.70 14.81
N GLN A 668 4.44 -15.51 14.30
CA GLN A 668 5.18 -14.83 13.24
C GLN A 668 6.26 -13.92 13.84
N LEU A 669 7.50 -14.40 13.82
CA LEU A 669 8.67 -13.59 14.15
C LEU A 669 8.95 -12.55 13.05
N PRO A 670 9.49 -11.36 13.40
CA PRO A 670 9.91 -10.40 12.40
C PRO A 670 11.04 -10.95 11.53
N VAL A 671 11.12 -10.48 10.29
CA VAL A 671 12.14 -10.92 9.33
C VAL A 671 12.59 -9.78 8.44
N ILE A 672 13.89 -9.75 8.14
CA ILE A 672 14.49 -8.92 7.10
C ILE A 672 15.15 -9.83 6.06
N VAL A 673 14.76 -9.69 4.79
CA VAL A 673 15.38 -10.39 3.64
C VAL A 673 15.88 -9.38 2.62
N GLY A 674 17.14 -9.50 2.23
CA GLY A 674 17.86 -8.55 1.37
C GLY A 674 18.80 -7.64 2.17
N ASP A 675 19.65 -6.91 1.46
CA ASP A 675 20.72 -6.13 2.08
C ASP A 675 20.20 -5.00 2.99
N VAL A 676 21.01 -4.63 3.97
CA VAL A 676 20.83 -3.44 4.81
C VAL A 676 22.05 -2.54 4.64
N LYS A 677 21.85 -1.34 4.12
CA LYS A 677 22.93 -0.39 3.80
C LYS A 677 22.76 0.87 4.64
N PHE A 678 23.66 1.10 5.60
CA PHE A 678 23.73 2.32 6.38
C PHE A 678 24.60 3.38 5.70
N GLY A 679 24.32 4.64 6.02
CA GLY A 679 25.12 5.76 5.55
C GLY A 679 26.22 6.18 6.53
N ASN A 680 26.65 7.44 6.48
CA ASN A 680 27.89 7.92 7.12
C ASN A 680 27.75 8.40 8.57
N GLY A 681 26.57 8.28 9.18
CA GLY A 681 26.38 8.62 10.59
C GLY A 681 26.89 7.54 11.52
N ASN A 682 26.82 7.77 12.83
CA ASN A 682 26.98 6.70 13.81
C ASN A 682 25.69 5.90 13.85
N ASN A 683 25.69 4.68 13.29
CA ASN A 683 24.49 3.89 13.16
C ASN A 683 24.48 2.71 14.15
N ALA A 684 23.29 2.28 14.53
CA ALA A 684 23.13 1.06 15.30
C ALA A 684 22.10 0.15 14.65
N PHE A 685 22.41 -1.14 14.53
CA PHE A 685 21.44 -2.16 14.20
C PHE A 685 21.27 -3.10 15.40
N THR A 686 20.08 -3.10 15.98
CA THR A 686 19.71 -4.01 17.07
C THR A 686 18.71 -5.04 16.57
N ILE A 687 19.01 -6.32 16.73
CA ILE A 687 18.12 -7.44 16.41
C ILE A 687 17.84 -8.16 17.73
N LYS A 688 16.59 -8.13 18.19
CA LYS A 688 16.18 -8.74 19.47
C LYS A 688 15.44 -10.07 19.31
N VAL A 689 14.97 -10.34 18.10
CA VAL A 689 14.20 -11.52 17.73
C VAL A 689 14.12 -11.62 16.21
N GLY A 690 13.86 -12.82 15.70
CA GLY A 690 13.65 -13.07 14.29
C GLY A 690 14.97 -13.19 13.52
N SER A 691 14.86 -13.19 12.20
CA SER A 691 16.02 -13.40 11.33
C SER A 691 16.29 -12.21 10.41
N VAL A 692 17.57 -12.03 10.09
CA VAL A 692 18.05 -11.08 9.08
C VAL A 692 18.92 -11.86 8.10
N THR A 693 18.54 -11.90 6.83
CA THR A 693 19.27 -12.59 5.76
C THR A 693 19.61 -11.60 4.63
N GLY A 694 20.89 -11.38 4.40
CA GLY A 694 21.42 -10.39 3.44
C GLY A 694 22.66 -9.71 3.97
N ASP A 695 23.38 -8.98 3.12
CA ASP A 695 24.59 -8.29 3.54
C ASP A 695 24.24 -7.04 4.37
N ILE A 696 25.05 -6.73 5.39
CA ILE A 696 24.99 -5.44 6.08
C ILE A 696 26.21 -4.61 5.69
N SER A 697 25.98 -3.40 5.20
CA SER A 697 27.03 -2.41 4.94
C SER A 697 26.89 -1.25 5.90
N PHE A 698 27.84 -1.11 6.81
CA PHE A 698 28.01 0.10 7.61
C PHE A 698 28.84 1.12 6.84
N GLY A 699 28.39 2.38 6.84
CA GLY A 699 29.12 3.45 6.19
C GLY A 699 30.33 3.92 7.02
N ASN A 700 30.59 5.21 6.98
CA ASN A 700 31.52 5.83 7.90
C ASN A 700 30.88 6.08 9.27
N GLY A 701 31.68 6.36 10.30
CA GLY A 701 31.20 6.64 11.65
C GLY A 701 31.52 5.51 12.62
N ASP A 702 31.12 5.70 13.88
CA ASP A 702 31.22 4.63 14.88
C ASP A 702 29.89 3.88 14.90
N ASP A 703 29.91 2.63 14.45
CA ASP A 703 28.73 1.81 14.23
C ASP A 703 28.63 0.67 15.23
N ALA A 704 27.41 0.17 15.45
CA ALA A 704 27.16 -0.95 16.36
C ALA A 704 26.17 -1.97 15.78
N LEU A 705 26.46 -3.25 15.99
CA LEU A 705 25.56 -4.38 15.72
C LEU A 705 25.31 -5.14 17.03
N LEU A 706 24.05 -5.21 17.46
CA LEU A 706 23.63 -5.96 18.64
C LEU A 706 22.64 -7.05 18.23
N LEU A 707 23.00 -8.31 18.48
CA LEU A 707 22.09 -9.43 18.42
C LEU A 707 21.78 -9.87 19.84
N SER A 708 20.51 -9.86 20.21
CA SER A 708 20.00 -10.25 21.52
C SER A 708 18.72 -11.04 21.38
N ASN A 709 18.31 -11.74 22.43
CA ASN A 709 17.05 -12.48 22.43
C ASN A 709 16.14 -11.95 23.53
N GLU A 710 15.01 -11.33 23.16
CA GLU A 710 14.04 -10.78 24.11
C GLU A 710 12.87 -11.72 24.42
N ILE A 711 12.74 -12.87 23.74
CA ILE A 711 11.67 -13.83 24.02
C ILE A 711 11.98 -14.54 25.35
N ALA A 712 11.18 -14.22 26.36
CA ALA A 712 11.22 -14.86 27.67
C ALA A 712 10.71 -16.30 27.58
N GLY A 713 11.25 -17.20 28.41
CA GLY A 713 10.75 -18.59 28.52
C GLY A 713 11.15 -19.54 27.39
N ASP A 714 11.44 -19.04 26.20
CA ASP A 714 11.93 -19.83 25.09
C ASP A 714 13.35 -20.39 25.37
N THR A 715 13.67 -21.54 24.76
CA THR A 715 14.99 -22.19 24.85
C THR A 715 15.70 -22.25 23.50
N GLU A 716 15.02 -21.88 22.41
CA GLU A 716 15.58 -21.92 21.06
C GLU A 716 16.31 -20.62 20.69
N ASN A 717 17.17 -20.72 19.67
CA ASN A 717 17.86 -19.58 19.07
C ASN A 717 16.92 -18.88 18.09
N THR A 718 16.08 -18.00 18.60
CA THR A 718 15.07 -17.27 17.82
C THR A 718 15.59 -15.97 17.20
N THR A 719 16.86 -15.61 17.45
CA THR A 719 17.53 -14.43 16.85
C THR A 719 18.72 -14.85 16.00
N SER A 720 18.72 -14.48 14.72
CA SER A 720 19.82 -14.80 13.82
C SER A 720 20.10 -13.73 12.77
N PHE A 721 21.38 -13.60 12.43
CA PHE A 721 21.86 -12.91 11.23
C PHE A 721 22.57 -13.91 10.34
N THR A 722 22.37 -13.81 9.02
CA THR A 722 23.13 -14.54 8.01
C THR A 722 23.46 -13.64 6.82
N GLY A 723 24.75 -13.45 6.56
CA GLY A 723 25.24 -12.63 5.44
C GLY A 723 26.68 -12.17 5.65
N ARG A 724 27.16 -11.29 4.79
CA ARG A 724 28.44 -10.61 4.96
C ARG A 724 28.24 -9.28 5.70
N LEU A 725 29.26 -8.87 6.44
CA LEU A 725 29.36 -7.55 7.03
C LEU A 725 30.46 -6.75 6.34
N THR A 726 30.18 -5.50 6.02
CA THR A 726 31.15 -4.55 5.48
C THR A 726 31.10 -3.24 6.27
N LYS A 727 32.24 -2.56 6.34
CA LYS A 727 32.41 -1.35 7.14
C LYS A 727 33.26 -0.34 6.37
N GLY A 728 32.80 0.91 6.33
CA GLY A 728 33.60 2.05 5.89
C GLY A 728 34.66 2.44 6.92
N THR A 729 34.90 3.73 7.13
CA THR A 729 35.85 4.21 8.15
C THR A 729 35.21 4.43 9.52
N GLY A 730 35.97 4.30 10.61
CA GLY A 730 35.48 4.43 11.99
C GLY A 730 35.33 3.09 12.70
N GLY A 731 34.88 3.08 13.95
CA GLY A 731 34.76 1.86 14.75
C GLY A 731 33.54 1.01 14.40
N LEU A 732 33.63 -0.29 14.62
CA LEU A 732 32.49 -1.22 14.59
C LEU A 732 32.50 -2.07 15.85
N ASP A 733 31.45 -1.97 16.65
CA ASP A 733 31.22 -2.80 17.81
C ASP A 733 30.16 -3.86 17.51
N ILE A 734 30.45 -5.13 17.84
CA ILE A 734 29.53 -6.24 17.63
C ILE A 734 29.31 -6.96 18.96
N THR A 735 28.05 -7.12 19.33
CA THR A 735 27.63 -7.93 20.49
C THR A 735 26.67 -9.02 20.05
N VAL A 736 26.99 -10.27 20.40
CA VAL A 736 26.14 -11.44 20.19
C VAL A 736 25.78 -12.01 21.55
N ASP A 737 24.61 -11.67 22.05
CA ASP A 737 24.13 -12.13 23.35
C ASP A 737 23.71 -13.60 23.35
N GLU A 738 23.43 -14.12 24.54
CA GLU A 738 22.95 -15.49 24.71
C GLU A 738 21.72 -15.75 23.82
N ARG A 739 21.67 -16.95 23.23
CA ARG A 739 20.57 -17.40 22.35
C ARG A 739 20.39 -16.57 21.08
N ALA A 740 21.43 -15.87 20.65
CA ALA A 740 21.54 -15.24 19.35
C ALA A 740 22.68 -15.87 18.53
N GLN A 741 22.54 -15.83 17.20
CA GLN A 741 23.53 -16.36 16.26
C GLN A 741 23.96 -15.30 15.24
N LEU A 742 25.27 -15.07 15.14
CA LEU A 742 25.88 -14.33 14.03
C LEU A 742 26.51 -15.32 13.05
N HIS A 743 25.91 -15.48 11.86
CA HIS A 743 26.42 -16.36 10.81
C HIS A 743 27.03 -15.55 9.66
N LEU A 744 28.35 -15.59 9.55
CA LEU A 744 29.11 -14.97 8.47
C LEU A 744 29.31 -15.96 7.33
N ILE A 745 28.90 -15.57 6.13
CA ILE A 745 29.05 -16.34 4.89
C ILE A 745 29.61 -15.42 3.80
N GLY A 746 30.60 -15.90 3.04
CA GLY A 746 31.23 -15.11 1.97
C GLY A 746 32.02 -13.89 2.49
N GLN A 747 32.48 -13.95 3.75
CA GLN A 747 33.30 -12.92 4.38
C GLN A 747 34.79 -13.07 4.03
N GLU A 748 35.15 -14.20 3.40
CA GLU A 748 36.44 -14.44 2.76
C GLU A 748 36.61 -13.38 1.66
N GLY A 749 37.52 -12.43 1.87
CA GLY A 749 37.71 -11.30 0.95
C GLY A 749 37.89 -11.75 -0.50
N ASP A 750 37.38 -10.95 -1.44
CA ASP A 750 37.58 -11.20 -2.87
C ASP A 750 38.89 -10.52 -3.30
N ALA A 751 39.85 -11.34 -3.71
CA ALA A 751 41.17 -10.91 -4.16
C ALA A 751 41.12 -10.07 -5.45
N ASP A 752 40.07 -10.21 -6.27
CA ASP A 752 39.89 -9.42 -7.50
C ASP A 752 39.25 -8.05 -7.20
N THR A 753 38.56 -7.89 -6.07
CA THR A 753 37.95 -6.60 -5.64
C THR A 753 38.68 -5.89 -4.51
N GLU A 754 39.82 -6.42 -4.03
CA GLU A 754 40.63 -5.86 -2.93
C GLU A 754 39.81 -5.64 -1.64
N THR A 755 38.88 -6.55 -1.34
CA THR A 755 38.05 -6.44 -0.14
C THR A 755 38.88 -6.83 1.09
N GLU A 756 39.11 -5.89 2.00
CA GLU A 756 39.85 -6.11 3.25
C GLU A 756 39.02 -6.95 4.26
N ASN A 757 39.70 -7.62 5.19
CA ASN A 757 39.08 -8.31 6.33
C ASN A 757 38.17 -7.34 7.10
N LEU A 758 37.10 -7.85 7.73
CA LEU A 758 36.24 -6.98 8.54
C LEU A 758 36.97 -6.55 9.82
N ALA A 759 37.29 -5.26 9.92
CA ALA A 759 37.81 -4.66 11.15
C ALA A 759 36.68 -4.46 12.16
N VAL A 760 36.89 -4.94 13.39
CA VAL A 760 35.95 -4.84 14.52
C VAL A 760 36.70 -4.30 15.74
N ASP A 761 36.21 -3.24 16.36
CA ASP A 761 36.85 -2.64 17.53
C ASP A 761 36.60 -3.47 18.79
N GLU A 762 35.33 -3.81 19.03
CA GLU A 762 34.92 -4.69 20.13
C GLU A 762 33.99 -5.80 19.61
N LEU A 763 34.39 -7.06 19.82
CA LEU A 763 33.55 -8.24 19.58
C LEU A 763 33.26 -8.94 20.91
N THR A 764 32.01 -8.88 21.36
CA THR A 764 31.54 -9.61 22.55
C THR A 764 30.62 -10.75 22.13
N VAL A 765 30.98 -11.98 22.51
CA VAL A 765 30.21 -13.19 22.18
C VAL A 765 29.80 -13.90 23.46
N ASN A 766 28.48 -14.02 23.64
CA ASN A 766 27.80 -14.82 24.65
C ASN A 766 26.93 -15.93 24.01
N GLY A 767 26.50 -15.72 22.76
CA GLY A 767 25.75 -16.69 21.94
C GLY A 767 26.63 -17.50 20.98
N GLU A 768 26.19 -17.63 19.73
CA GLU A 768 26.90 -18.39 18.70
C GLU A 768 27.51 -17.50 17.62
N LEU A 769 28.79 -17.73 17.32
CA LEU A 769 29.49 -17.18 16.18
C LEU A 769 29.75 -18.28 15.14
N ARG A 770 29.09 -18.18 13.99
CA ARG A 770 29.17 -19.18 12.93
C ARG A 770 29.88 -18.62 11.70
N PHE A 771 30.77 -19.43 11.14
CA PHE A 771 31.51 -19.12 9.92
C PHE A 771 31.21 -20.16 8.85
N SER A 772 30.95 -19.73 7.63
CA SER A 772 30.94 -20.61 6.45
C SER A 772 31.97 -20.08 5.47
N VAL A 773 33.07 -20.82 5.33
CA VAL A 773 34.27 -20.33 4.65
C VAL A 773 34.77 -21.26 3.55
N ASP A 774 35.25 -20.68 2.45
CA ASP A 774 36.09 -21.33 1.45
C ASP A 774 37.56 -21.11 1.82
N THR A 775 38.20 -22.16 2.28
CA THR A 775 39.62 -22.09 2.68
C THR A 775 40.58 -21.81 1.53
N GLU A 776 40.18 -22.02 0.28
CA GLU A 776 41.01 -21.70 -0.89
C GLU A 776 40.94 -20.21 -1.25
N GLN A 777 39.86 -19.52 -0.88
CA GLN A 777 39.66 -18.07 -1.08
C GLN A 777 40.21 -17.24 0.08
N LEU A 778 40.43 -17.84 1.25
CA LEU A 778 40.97 -17.15 2.42
C LEU A 778 42.45 -16.78 2.23
N THR A 779 42.71 -15.49 1.98
CA THR A 779 44.07 -14.94 1.98
C THR A 779 44.53 -14.45 3.36
N ASP A 780 43.60 -14.15 4.27
CA ASP A 780 43.86 -13.70 5.63
C ASP A 780 42.70 -14.06 6.59
N ALA A 781 42.67 -13.50 7.81
CA ALA A 781 41.62 -13.74 8.80
C ALA A 781 40.26 -13.19 8.35
N VAL A 782 39.16 -13.91 8.64
CA VAL A 782 37.81 -13.43 8.33
C VAL A 782 37.49 -12.11 9.06
N LEU A 783 37.87 -12.02 10.34
CA LEU A 783 37.73 -10.82 11.18
C LEU A 783 39.09 -10.36 11.71
N ASP A 784 39.30 -9.04 11.77
CA ASP A 784 40.40 -8.41 12.51
C ASP A 784 39.84 -7.63 13.70
N VAL A 785 40.04 -8.17 14.91
CA VAL A 785 39.35 -7.71 16.13
C VAL A 785 40.33 -6.98 17.07
N THR A 786 40.04 -5.75 17.48
CA THR A 786 40.90 -5.09 18.49
C THR A 786 40.70 -5.74 19.87
N THR A 787 39.46 -5.87 20.33
CA THR A 787 39.14 -6.48 21.63
C THR A 787 38.10 -7.58 21.47
N LEU A 788 38.48 -8.82 21.80
CA LEU A 788 37.60 -9.99 21.79
C LEU A 788 37.22 -10.41 23.22
N SER A 789 35.93 -10.60 23.47
CA SER A 789 35.39 -11.13 24.73
C SER A 789 34.53 -12.37 24.46
N LEU A 790 34.88 -13.50 25.07
CA LEU A 790 34.14 -14.77 24.96
C LEU A 790 33.62 -15.20 26.34
N ALA A 791 32.31 -15.14 26.54
CA ALA A 791 31.67 -15.65 27.76
C ALA A 791 31.63 -17.17 27.80
N ASP A 792 31.41 -17.76 28.99
CA ASP A 792 31.45 -19.22 29.17
C ASP A 792 30.37 -19.97 28.35
N THR A 793 29.30 -19.28 27.97
CA THR A 793 28.19 -19.78 27.14
C THR A 793 28.42 -19.65 25.64
N ALA A 794 29.47 -18.94 25.22
CA ALA A 794 29.74 -18.68 23.81
C ALA A 794 30.10 -19.96 23.04
N THR A 795 29.70 -20.01 21.77
CA THR A 795 30.06 -21.09 20.85
C THR A 795 30.58 -20.55 19.52
N ILE A 796 31.51 -21.28 18.91
CA ILE A 796 32.11 -20.99 17.61
C ILE A 796 31.86 -22.21 16.72
N THR A 797 31.22 -21.99 15.57
CA THR A 797 30.81 -23.04 14.63
C THR A 797 31.42 -22.79 13.24
N PRO A 798 32.62 -23.33 12.95
CA PRO A 798 33.24 -23.21 11.64
C PRO A 798 32.71 -24.28 10.67
N ARG A 799 32.33 -23.87 9.47
CA ARG A 799 31.91 -24.74 8.37
C ARG A 799 32.64 -24.36 7.08
N LEU A 800 32.75 -25.33 6.18
CA LEU A 800 33.31 -25.11 4.86
C LEU A 800 32.20 -24.88 3.84
N THR A 801 32.44 -24.04 2.84
CA THR A 801 31.59 -23.89 1.64
C THR A 801 32.13 -24.69 0.45
N SER A 802 33.38 -25.13 0.52
CA SER A 802 34.06 -26.01 -0.45
C SER A 802 34.84 -27.12 0.26
N LEU A 803 34.99 -28.26 -0.39
CA LEU A 803 35.81 -29.37 0.06
C LEU A 803 37.28 -29.14 -0.33
N PHE A 804 38.18 -29.72 0.44
CA PHE A 804 39.62 -29.61 0.22
C PHE A 804 40.22 -30.90 -0.33
N ALA A 805 41.47 -30.85 -0.79
CA ALA A 805 42.13 -32.01 -1.37
C ALA A 805 42.09 -33.26 -0.47
N VAL A 806 41.63 -34.39 -1.01
CA VAL A 806 41.49 -35.67 -0.29
C VAL A 806 42.83 -36.12 0.30
N GLY A 807 42.83 -36.43 1.59
CA GLY A 807 44.02 -36.84 2.36
C GLY A 807 44.88 -35.68 2.86
N GLY A 808 44.46 -34.44 2.61
CA GLY A 808 45.02 -33.23 3.22
C GLY A 808 44.28 -32.80 4.50
N SER A 809 44.71 -31.67 5.03
CA SER A 809 43.98 -30.87 6.02
C SER A 809 43.86 -29.46 5.47
N SER A 810 42.77 -28.77 5.79
CA SER A 810 42.63 -27.35 5.49
C SER A 810 42.60 -26.55 6.79
N THR A 811 43.00 -25.27 6.73
CA THR A 811 42.95 -24.39 7.90
C THR A 811 42.35 -23.06 7.48
N ALA A 812 41.29 -22.63 8.15
CA ALA A 812 40.74 -21.29 8.04
C ALA A 812 41.23 -20.44 9.21
N ARG A 813 41.82 -19.28 8.92
CA ARG A 813 42.08 -18.26 9.94
C ARG A 813 40.78 -17.50 10.15
N LEU A 814 40.11 -17.71 11.28
CA LEU A 814 38.78 -17.15 11.51
C LEU A 814 38.88 -15.71 12.03
N MET A 815 39.75 -15.47 13.00
CA MET A 815 39.82 -14.16 13.66
C MET A 815 41.26 -13.85 14.05
N ASP A 816 41.69 -12.62 13.81
CA ASP A 816 42.82 -12.02 14.49
C ASP A 816 42.34 -11.18 15.67
N TYR A 817 43.16 -11.10 16.72
CA TYR A 817 42.83 -10.27 17.86
C TYR A 817 44.03 -9.53 18.48
N THR A 818 43.83 -8.30 18.96
CA THR A 818 44.86 -7.62 19.77
C THR A 818 44.78 -8.01 21.24
N ASN A 819 43.58 -7.98 21.83
CA ASN A 819 43.31 -8.39 23.20
C ASN A 819 42.18 -9.42 23.24
N ILE A 820 42.33 -10.44 24.09
CA ILE A 820 41.27 -11.44 24.33
C ILE A 820 40.96 -11.58 25.81
N THR A 821 39.68 -11.63 26.14
CA THR A 821 39.16 -11.98 27.47
C THR A 821 38.34 -13.26 27.35
N ARG A 822 38.79 -14.33 28.03
CA ARG A 822 38.08 -15.62 28.09
C ARG A 822 38.47 -16.39 29.36
N ASN A 823 37.59 -17.28 29.83
CA ASN A 823 37.86 -18.11 31.01
C ASN A 823 38.21 -19.57 30.68
N ASN A 824 37.90 -20.03 29.46
CA ASN A 824 38.08 -21.41 29.03
C ASN A 824 39.20 -21.57 27.97
N ASP A 825 39.58 -22.81 27.71
CA ASP A 825 40.42 -23.16 26.55
C ASP A 825 39.65 -22.91 25.25
N ILE A 826 40.35 -22.53 24.17
CA ILE A 826 39.69 -22.21 22.89
C ILE A 826 38.86 -23.38 22.35
N GLN A 827 39.29 -24.62 22.60
CA GLN A 827 38.57 -25.81 22.15
C GLN A 827 37.21 -25.98 22.82
N THR A 828 37.03 -25.46 24.04
CA THR A 828 35.74 -25.54 24.75
C THR A 828 34.66 -24.73 24.06
N TYR A 829 35.04 -23.73 23.24
CA TYR A 829 34.11 -22.91 22.49
C TYR A 829 33.66 -23.57 21.17
N LEU A 830 34.29 -24.65 20.72
CA LEU A 830 33.85 -25.34 19.51
C LEU A 830 32.47 -25.98 19.75
N ALA A 831 31.51 -25.70 18.87
CA ALA A 831 30.18 -26.30 18.96
C ALA A 831 30.24 -27.83 18.83
N ASP A 832 29.38 -28.53 19.57
CA ASP A 832 29.30 -30.00 19.57
C ASP A 832 28.89 -30.59 18.21
N GLU A 833 28.16 -29.80 17.39
CA GLU A 833 27.79 -30.19 16.03
C GLU A 833 28.96 -30.01 15.05
N THR A 834 29.73 -31.09 14.84
CA THR A 834 30.70 -31.17 13.75
C THR A 834 30.09 -31.82 12.50
N PRO A 835 30.35 -31.30 11.29
CA PRO A 835 29.85 -31.87 10.04
C PRO A 835 30.19 -33.35 9.85
N TYR A 836 29.36 -34.08 9.08
CA TYR A 836 29.45 -35.54 9.06
C TYR A 836 30.78 -36.07 8.51
N ILE A 837 31.38 -35.37 7.55
CA ILE A 837 32.52 -35.86 6.75
C ILE A 837 33.90 -35.40 7.23
N TYR A 838 34.00 -34.41 8.10
CA TYR A 838 35.27 -33.88 8.61
C TYR A 838 35.20 -33.56 10.09
N ASP A 839 36.37 -33.62 10.74
CA ASP A 839 36.58 -33.14 12.09
C ASP A 839 37.05 -31.68 12.03
N VAL A 840 36.66 -30.91 13.05
CA VAL A 840 37.05 -29.51 13.25
C VAL A 840 37.82 -29.40 14.56
N THR A 841 38.84 -28.55 14.59
CA THR A 841 39.64 -28.29 15.78
C THR A 841 39.98 -26.79 15.82
N LEU A 842 39.71 -26.11 16.94
CA LEU A 842 40.00 -24.69 17.10
C LEU A 842 41.38 -24.46 17.73
N ASN A 843 42.23 -23.69 17.09
CA ASN A 843 43.55 -23.36 17.62
C ASN A 843 43.64 -21.87 17.91
N ASP A 844 44.30 -21.53 19.01
CA ASP A 844 44.62 -20.15 19.37
C ASP A 844 46.12 -20.00 19.51
N GLU A 845 46.74 -19.44 18.48
CA GLU A 845 48.19 -19.25 18.39
C GLU A 845 48.49 -17.92 17.71
N ASN A 846 49.56 -17.24 18.15
CA ASN A 846 50.03 -15.98 17.56
C ASN A 846 48.96 -14.88 17.44
N SER A 847 48.10 -14.76 18.45
CA SER A 847 47.00 -13.77 18.44
C SER A 847 45.97 -13.99 17.33
N ALA A 848 45.75 -15.26 16.94
CA ALA A 848 44.78 -15.66 15.93
C ALA A 848 44.02 -16.93 16.36
N ILE A 849 42.71 -16.93 16.17
CA ILE A 849 41.84 -18.11 16.28
C ILE A 849 41.67 -18.71 14.88
N SER A 850 42.04 -19.98 14.73
CA SER A 850 41.94 -20.71 13.45
C SER A 850 41.18 -22.03 13.62
N ALA A 851 40.44 -22.44 12.59
CA ALA A 851 39.82 -23.75 12.52
C ALA A 851 40.60 -24.66 11.57
N SER A 852 41.04 -25.81 12.08
CA SER A 852 41.66 -26.86 11.27
C SER A 852 40.62 -27.93 10.94
N PHE A 853 40.53 -28.25 9.66
CA PHE A 853 39.62 -29.23 9.09
C PHE A 853 40.40 -30.45 8.61
N SER A 854 39.96 -31.64 8.99
CA SER A 854 40.52 -32.91 8.50
C SER A 854 39.42 -33.91 8.22
N TYR A 855 39.48 -34.59 7.07
CA TYR A 855 38.51 -35.64 6.76
C TYR A 855 38.51 -36.73 7.83
N LYS A 856 37.31 -37.13 8.25
CA LYS A 856 37.12 -38.28 9.13
C LYS A 856 37.64 -39.54 8.45
N THR A 857 38.26 -40.43 9.22
CA THR A 857 38.75 -41.69 8.65
C THR A 857 37.58 -42.62 8.33
N ALA A 858 37.81 -43.62 7.48
CA ALA A 858 36.80 -44.66 7.22
C ALA A 858 36.33 -45.38 8.50
N ALA A 859 37.18 -45.44 9.54
CA ALA A 859 36.81 -46.00 10.83
C ALA A 859 35.87 -45.07 11.62
N ASP A 860 36.12 -43.76 11.58
CA ASP A 860 35.29 -42.75 12.25
C ASP A 860 33.88 -42.68 11.62
N LEU A 861 33.81 -42.85 10.29
CA LEU A 861 32.56 -42.93 9.54
C LEU A 861 31.85 -44.30 9.66
N GLY A 862 32.45 -45.28 10.35
CA GLY A 862 31.87 -46.62 10.54
C GLY A 862 31.80 -47.49 9.28
N LEU A 863 32.64 -47.21 8.28
CA LEU A 863 32.63 -47.88 6.98
C LEU A 863 33.25 -49.28 7.04
N ASN A 864 32.70 -50.22 6.27
CA ASN A 864 33.27 -51.54 6.09
C ASN A 864 34.48 -51.54 5.13
N ALA A 865 35.21 -52.65 5.03
CA ALA A 865 36.44 -52.72 4.26
C ALA A 865 36.29 -52.39 2.76
N SER A 866 35.12 -52.63 2.16
CA SER A 866 34.88 -52.31 0.73
C SER A 866 34.54 -50.83 0.55
N GLU A 867 33.77 -50.26 1.48
CA GLU A 867 33.45 -48.82 1.52
C GLU A 867 34.68 -47.97 1.80
N ALA A 868 35.53 -48.39 2.74
CA ALA A 868 36.78 -47.72 3.07
C ALA A 868 37.74 -47.60 1.86
N GLN A 869 37.77 -48.60 0.98
CA GLN A 869 38.57 -48.56 -0.26
C GLN A 869 38.00 -47.59 -1.30
N SER A 870 36.72 -47.27 -1.21
CA SER A 870 36.00 -46.42 -2.16
C SER A 870 35.90 -44.96 -1.68
N LEU A 871 36.07 -44.71 -0.37
CA LEU A 871 35.89 -43.39 0.26
C LEU A 871 36.71 -42.29 -0.43
N ALA A 872 38.00 -42.50 -0.67
CA ALA A 872 38.84 -41.48 -1.30
C ALA A 872 38.39 -41.15 -2.74
N ALA A 873 38.04 -42.18 -3.53
CA ALA A 873 37.54 -41.98 -4.88
C ALA A 873 36.15 -41.31 -4.89
N MET A 874 35.30 -41.60 -3.90
CA MET A 874 34.03 -40.93 -3.70
C MET A 874 34.24 -39.45 -3.38
N LEU A 875 35.05 -39.12 -2.38
CA LEU A 875 35.32 -37.73 -2.01
C LEU A 875 35.92 -36.93 -3.17
N THR A 876 36.87 -37.50 -3.93
CA THR A 876 37.39 -36.85 -5.15
C THR A 876 36.30 -36.64 -6.19
N HIS A 877 35.44 -37.63 -6.42
CA HIS A 877 34.34 -37.48 -7.39
C HIS A 877 33.31 -36.43 -6.98
N PHE A 878 33.07 -36.26 -5.68
CA PHE A 878 32.21 -35.20 -5.16
C PHE A 878 32.88 -33.83 -5.31
N ASN A 879 34.18 -33.73 -5.04
CA ASN A 879 34.97 -32.51 -5.23
C ASN A 879 35.02 -32.03 -6.69
N ASP A 880 34.92 -32.95 -7.65
CA ASP A 880 34.95 -32.63 -9.09
C ASP A 880 33.56 -32.19 -9.63
N ASP A 881 32.49 -32.24 -8.82
CA ASP A 881 31.11 -31.94 -9.23
C ASP A 881 30.42 -31.07 -8.17
N GLY A 882 30.34 -29.76 -8.42
CA GLY A 882 29.87 -28.78 -7.42
C GLY A 882 28.48 -29.05 -6.84
N LEU A 883 27.56 -29.68 -7.57
CA LEU A 883 26.25 -30.05 -7.02
C LEU A 883 26.36 -31.19 -6.00
N ARG A 884 27.24 -32.16 -6.27
CA ARG A 884 27.49 -33.27 -5.33
C ARG A 884 28.28 -32.78 -4.12
N GLU A 885 29.26 -31.92 -4.34
CA GLU A 885 30.05 -31.28 -3.28
C GLU A 885 29.15 -30.54 -2.29
N ALA A 886 28.31 -29.63 -2.78
CA ALA A 886 27.36 -28.87 -1.95
C ALA A 886 26.43 -29.80 -1.16
N ALA A 887 25.91 -30.85 -1.80
CA ALA A 887 25.06 -31.84 -1.13
C ALA A 887 25.79 -32.61 -0.01
N LEU A 888 27.10 -32.85 -0.14
CA LEU A 888 27.89 -33.55 0.87
C LEU A 888 28.33 -32.64 2.01
N ILE A 889 28.60 -31.35 1.73
CA ILE A 889 28.91 -30.33 2.73
C ILE A 889 27.69 -30.01 3.61
N ALA A 890 26.48 -30.12 3.06
CA ALA A 890 25.24 -29.87 3.78
C ALA A 890 24.88 -30.94 4.84
N ILE A 891 25.60 -32.07 4.86
CA ILE A 891 25.38 -33.23 5.76
C ILE A 891 26.48 -33.27 6.83
#